data_AF-A0A9W8GRC1-F1
#
_entry.id   AF-A0A9W8GRC1-F1
#
_cell.length_a   1.000
_cell.length_b   1.000
_cell.length_c   1.000
_cell.angle_alpha   90.00
_cell.angle_beta   90.00
_cell.angle_gamma   90.00
#
_symmetry.space_group_name_H-M   'P 1'
#
loop_
_entity.id
_entity.type
_entity.pdbx_description
1 polymer ?
#
loop_
_entity_poly.entity_id
_entity_poly.type
_entity_poly.pdbx_seq_one_letter_code
_entity_poly.pdbx_strand_id
1 'polypeptide(L)'
;MVTGKTIAIATAVTAAVAGLSYVAYFDYKRRNDRQFRRKLQRNRKKAEKTAQKVSSLSLDDINDQALELLNIVIKEKLPESAEDKEQFFLAQVSRGETLCSAGPAGYTEAACRFYQALMVYPNPVELVMIYQKTTPEEVFKLVMAMMAQEVRQKQSRYFDAFPTADKFVSIKDKNKIGGGNKGKKAEEGKEVVTPNRGLFATKSFEAGEIVYEEDAVVSTLLPCAQNGQFCYHCLKHIPETKDRAEEVQDEAEPAEKIAEEPVEDAEEPKAEETEEKGDEEEKIDEEKADEEEKIDEEKADEDKASEEIGTYAEAAAAAIPATDVDEEEEEPKTYAEAISAGLTPEFSAKSSSALTCDKCHEAVYCSEKCRQDAYDGYHQFLCPSSTSPTAREFALLTQQSHELAPILIAKFFGLLVDREKKKELARALGIAGEATEADKYTTWEHLECMRYLELLPTTSDARILRKLGELMSHSVPGLVEFVTSDRYTMLKGKLDYNAYAVHTGVDVPTASESEIISDTMRDDHGASAVGTALYLISSHIAHSCDPNAQAVFSEGTDKIAIKTLKPVAKDEELRVSFVDLSLGKEDRQRLLKASYRITCTCPKCESEVSEKKEEVVEELVAEVEKEEVVEEPAVEEESEEVVGEDGEITEEEGEVTDDEASENDEDEEEEEEEE
;
A
#
# COMPACT_ATOMS: atom_id res chain seq x y z
N MET A 1 -31.90 -41.64 -52.24
CA MET A 1 -31.55 -41.90 -50.82
C MET A 1 -31.34 -40.55 -50.16
N VAL A 2 -31.96 -40.28 -49.00
CA VAL A 2 -31.65 -39.08 -48.21
C VAL A 2 -30.34 -39.35 -47.47
N THR A 3 -29.42 -38.39 -47.42
CA THR A 3 -28.11 -38.59 -46.79
C THR A 3 -28.20 -38.33 -45.28
N GLY A 4 -27.34 -38.97 -44.47
CA GLY A 4 -27.36 -38.80 -43.01
C GLY A 4 -27.26 -37.33 -42.56
N LYS A 5 -26.51 -36.51 -43.30
CA LYS A 5 -26.40 -35.06 -43.08
C LYS A 5 -27.75 -34.33 -43.19
N THR A 6 -28.62 -34.68 -44.16
CA THR A 6 -29.93 -34.02 -44.29
C THR A 6 -30.87 -34.36 -43.12
N ILE A 7 -30.79 -35.59 -42.61
CA ILE A 7 -31.58 -36.02 -41.43
C ILE A 7 -31.06 -35.34 -40.15
N ALA A 8 -29.74 -35.23 -39.98
CA ALA A 8 -29.12 -34.54 -38.85
C ALA A 8 -29.47 -33.05 -38.81
N ILE A 9 -29.40 -32.35 -39.95
CA ILE A 9 -29.79 -30.93 -40.04
C ILE A 9 -31.29 -30.77 -39.75
N ALA A 10 -32.16 -31.60 -40.33
CA ALA A 10 -33.60 -31.53 -40.08
C ALA A 10 -33.96 -31.76 -38.60
N THR A 11 -33.29 -32.70 -37.92
CA THR A 11 -33.51 -32.94 -36.48
C THR A 11 -32.96 -31.82 -35.60
N ALA A 12 -31.78 -31.25 -35.92
CA ALA A 12 -31.24 -30.08 -35.22
C ALA A 12 -32.16 -28.84 -35.36
N VAL A 13 -32.62 -28.53 -36.58
CA VAL A 13 -33.56 -27.42 -36.81
C VAL A 13 -34.89 -27.65 -36.09
N THR A 14 -35.42 -28.88 -36.11
CA THR A 14 -36.66 -29.22 -35.38
C THR A 14 -36.49 -29.04 -33.87
N ALA A 15 -35.35 -29.45 -33.30
CA ALA A 15 -35.05 -29.26 -31.89
C ALA A 15 -34.89 -27.77 -31.51
N ALA A 16 -34.21 -26.98 -32.35
CA ALA A 16 -34.06 -25.54 -32.15
C ALA A 16 -35.42 -24.81 -32.20
N VAL A 17 -36.26 -25.10 -33.21
CA VAL A 17 -37.61 -24.53 -33.33
C VAL A 17 -38.50 -24.95 -32.16
N ALA A 18 -38.42 -26.20 -31.70
CA ALA A 18 -39.15 -26.67 -30.52
C ALA A 18 -38.67 -25.97 -29.23
N GLY A 19 -37.36 -25.76 -29.08
CA GLY A 19 -36.77 -25.02 -27.97
C GLY A 19 -37.22 -23.56 -27.92
N LEU A 20 -37.10 -22.84 -29.04
CA LEU A 20 -37.57 -21.45 -29.17
C LEU A 20 -39.09 -21.33 -28.94
N SER A 21 -39.88 -22.26 -29.48
CA SER A 21 -41.33 -22.32 -29.25
C SER A 21 -41.66 -22.58 -27.78
N TYR A 22 -40.88 -23.41 -27.09
CA TYR A 22 -41.04 -23.65 -25.66
C TYR A 22 -40.65 -22.43 -24.82
N VAL A 23 -39.58 -21.71 -25.17
CA VAL A 23 -39.19 -20.44 -24.52
C VAL A 23 -40.27 -19.38 -24.70
N ALA A 24 -40.79 -19.20 -25.92
CA ALA A 24 -41.88 -18.27 -26.20
C ALA A 24 -43.17 -18.63 -25.47
N TYR A 25 -43.55 -19.92 -25.44
CA TYR A 25 -44.69 -20.41 -24.65
C TYR A 25 -44.49 -20.18 -23.15
N PHE A 26 -43.29 -20.45 -22.63
CA PHE A 26 -42.95 -20.29 -21.22
C PHE A 26 -43.00 -18.81 -20.81
N ASP A 27 -42.51 -17.90 -21.65
CA ASP A 27 -42.57 -16.46 -21.36
C ASP A 27 -44.00 -15.90 -21.49
N TYR A 28 -44.75 -16.27 -22.54
CA TYR A 28 -46.16 -15.92 -22.65
C TYR A 28 -46.95 -16.38 -21.41
N LYS A 29 -46.69 -17.59 -20.92
CA LYS A 29 -47.30 -18.11 -19.69
C LYS A 29 -46.79 -17.42 -18.42
N ARG A 30 -45.50 -17.05 -18.37
CA ARG A 30 -44.88 -16.28 -17.28
C ARG A 30 -45.52 -14.90 -17.13
N ARG A 31 -45.85 -14.23 -18.24
CA ARG A 31 -46.55 -12.93 -18.22
C ARG A 31 -48.05 -13.12 -17.89
N ASN A 32 -48.75 -13.98 -18.62
CA ASN A 32 -50.22 -13.95 -18.65
C ASN A 32 -50.92 -14.83 -17.59
N ASP A 33 -50.32 -15.92 -17.09
CA ASP A 33 -50.98 -16.83 -16.14
C ASP A 33 -50.67 -16.45 -14.67
N ARG A 34 -51.68 -15.90 -13.97
CA ARG A 34 -51.61 -15.49 -12.55
C ARG A 34 -51.39 -16.67 -11.59
N GLN A 35 -51.84 -17.88 -11.93
CA GLN A 35 -51.59 -19.08 -11.11
C GLN A 35 -50.17 -19.61 -11.34
N PHE A 36 -49.69 -19.61 -12.60
CA PHE A 36 -48.33 -19.97 -12.95
C PHE A 36 -47.30 -19.04 -12.31
N ARG A 37 -47.52 -17.71 -12.35
CA ARG A 37 -46.70 -16.72 -11.61
C ARG A 37 -46.61 -17.04 -10.12
N ARG A 38 -47.76 -17.29 -9.46
CA ARG A 38 -47.80 -17.67 -8.03
C ARG A 38 -47.10 -19.01 -7.75
N LYS A 39 -47.18 -19.98 -8.66
CA LYS A 39 -46.45 -21.26 -8.55
C LYS A 39 -44.93 -21.07 -8.71
N LEU A 40 -44.51 -20.26 -9.68
CA LEU A 40 -43.11 -19.96 -9.93
C LEU A 40 -42.48 -19.19 -8.75
N GLN A 41 -43.15 -18.16 -8.23
CA GLN A 41 -42.73 -17.44 -7.02
C GLN A 41 -42.65 -18.36 -5.78
N ARG A 42 -43.62 -19.28 -5.58
CA ARG A 42 -43.57 -20.26 -4.50
C ARG A 42 -42.41 -21.25 -4.66
N ASN A 43 -42.07 -21.62 -5.89
CA ASN A 43 -40.92 -22.48 -6.17
C ASN A 43 -39.60 -21.71 -5.98
N ARG A 44 -39.51 -20.44 -6.41
CA ARG A 44 -38.34 -19.58 -6.19
C ARG A 44 -38.12 -19.35 -4.69
N LYS A 45 -39.14 -18.95 -3.93
CA LYS A 45 -39.08 -18.83 -2.45
C LYS A 45 -38.83 -20.14 -1.70
N LYS A 46 -39.04 -21.31 -2.33
CA LYS A 46 -38.59 -22.61 -1.79
C LYS A 46 -37.13 -22.90 -2.14
N ALA A 47 -36.70 -22.61 -3.37
CA ALA A 47 -35.31 -22.75 -3.78
C ALA A 47 -34.40 -21.80 -2.97
N GLU A 48 -34.76 -20.51 -2.88
CA GLU A 48 -34.11 -19.49 -2.03
C GLU A 48 -33.99 -19.98 -0.57
N LYS A 49 -35.08 -20.44 0.05
CA LYS A 49 -35.05 -20.97 1.43
C LYS A 49 -34.34 -22.31 1.60
N THR A 50 -34.12 -23.06 0.52
CA THR A 50 -33.35 -24.31 0.56
C THR A 50 -31.86 -24.01 0.36
N ALA A 51 -31.52 -23.11 -0.57
CA ALA A 51 -30.17 -22.58 -0.76
C ALA A 51 -29.68 -21.90 0.53
N GLN A 52 -30.45 -20.98 1.12
CA GLN A 52 -30.13 -20.38 2.42
C GLN A 52 -29.93 -21.43 3.52
N LYS A 53 -30.70 -22.52 3.54
CA LYS A 53 -30.53 -23.61 4.52
C LYS A 53 -29.34 -24.54 4.25
N VAL A 54 -28.82 -24.56 3.03
CA VAL A 54 -27.62 -25.34 2.66
C VAL A 54 -26.36 -24.48 2.77
N SER A 55 -26.47 -23.17 2.60
CA SER A 55 -25.40 -22.19 2.83
C SER A 55 -25.31 -21.69 4.28
N SER A 56 -26.00 -22.33 5.23
CA SER A 56 -25.98 -21.98 6.67
C SER A 56 -25.86 -23.18 7.61
N LEU A 57 -25.01 -24.15 7.23
CA LEU A 57 -23.92 -24.45 8.16
C LEU A 57 -23.01 -23.21 8.10
N SER A 58 -22.96 -22.43 9.18
CA SER A 58 -22.39 -21.08 9.08
C SER A 58 -20.88 -21.13 8.93
N LEU A 59 -20.32 -20.09 8.31
CA LEU A 59 -18.86 -19.92 8.30
C LEU A 59 -18.32 -19.83 9.73
N ASP A 60 -19.10 -19.30 10.67
CA ASP A 60 -18.76 -19.23 12.09
C ASP A 60 -18.64 -20.62 12.72
N ASP A 61 -19.57 -21.55 12.46
CA ASP A 61 -19.49 -22.95 12.93
C ASP A 61 -18.20 -23.65 12.45
N ILE A 62 -17.81 -23.41 11.19
CA ILE A 62 -16.59 -23.96 10.59
C ILE A 62 -15.34 -23.31 11.21
N ASN A 63 -15.37 -21.99 11.45
CA ASN A 63 -14.28 -21.27 12.10
C ASN A 63 -14.07 -21.74 13.55
N ASP A 64 -15.15 -21.95 14.32
CA ASP A 64 -15.09 -22.44 15.71
C ASP A 64 -14.62 -23.89 15.78
N GLN A 65 -15.11 -24.77 14.90
CA GLN A 65 -14.61 -26.14 14.80
C GLN A 65 -13.12 -26.17 14.43
N ALA A 66 -12.69 -25.38 13.43
CA ALA A 66 -11.28 -25.27 13.07
C ALA A 66 -10.42 -24.74 14.23
N LEU A 67 -10.94 -23.82 15.04
CA LEU A 67 -10.26 -23.29 16.22
C LEU A 67 -10.09 -24.37 17.31
N GLU A 68 -11.10 -25.22 17.55
CA GLU A 68 -10.97 -26.36 18.47
C GLU A 68 -9.92 -27.37 17.99
N LEU A 69 -10.01 -27.81 16.74
CA LEU A 69 -9.07 -28.77 16.13
C LEU A 69 -7.62 -28.25 16.14
N LEU A 70 -7.42 -26.97 15.81
CA LEU A 70 -6.11 -26.31 15.84
C LEU A 70 -5.51 -26.29 17.27
N ASN A 71 -6.34 -25.98 18.27
CA ASN A 71 -5.94 -26.00 19.68
C ASN A 71 -5.66 -27.41 20.23
N ILE A 72 -6.00 -28.47 19.49
CA ILE A 72 -5.54 -29.85 19.75
C ILE A 72 -4.19 -30.07 19.05
N VAL A 73 -4.12 -29.83 17.73
CA VAL A 73 -2.93 -30.12 16.91
C VAL A 73 -1.67 -29.39 17.40
N ILE A 74 -1.74 -28.10 17.75
CA ILE A 74 -0.58 -27.30 18.19
C ILE A 74 0.09 -27.86 19.47
N LYS A 75 -0.58 -28.75 20.22
CA LYS A 75 -0.02 -29.40 21.42
C LYS A 75 0.76 -30.68 21.12
N GLU A 76 0.62 -31.25 19.92
CA GLU A 76 1.40 -32.42 19.50
C GLU A 76 2.82 -31.96 19.07
N LYS A 77 3.86 -32.67 19.51
CA LYS A 77 5.24 -32.36 19.09
C LYS A 77 5.48 -32.80 17.65
N LEU A 78 5.89 -31.85 16.80
CA LEU A 78 6.37 -32.13 15.45
C LEU A 78 7.81 -32.67 15.47
N PRO A 79 8.21 -33.47 14.48
CA PRO A 79 9.60 -33.90 14.30
C PRO A 79 10.53 -32.73 13.93
N GLU A 80 11.78 -32.80 14.38
CA GLU A 80 12.79 -31.75 14.14
C GLU A 80 13.71 -32.09 12.95
N SER A 81 14.11 -33.35 12.77
CA SER A 81 15.00 -33.79 11.68
C SER A 81 14.27 -33.85 10.32
N ALA A 82 15.03 -33.79 9.22
CA ALA A 82 14.48 -33.89 7.86
C ALA A 82 13.89 -35.29 7.56
N GLU A 83 14.60 -36.35 7.96
CA GLU A 83 14.19 -37.75 7.74
C GLU A 83 12.92 -38.09 8.54
N ASP A 84 12.80 -37.60 9.77
CA ASP A 84 11.59 -37.78 10.59
C ASP A 84 10.40 -36.96 10.05
N LYS A 85 10.66 -35.76 9.49
CA LYS A 85 9.62 -34.93 8.85
C LYS A 85 9.02 -35.60 7.62
N GLU A 86 9.83 -36.21 6.76
CA GLU A 86 9.34 -36.94 5.57
C GLU A 86 8.49 -38.15 5.98
N GLN A 87 8.98 -38.97 6.93
CA GLN A 87 8.23 -40.13 7.43
C GLN A 87 6.92 -39.73 8.11
N PHE A 88 6.93 -38.65 8.90
CA PHE A 88 5.73 -38.11 9.53
C PHE A 88 4.74 -37.59 8.48
N PHE A 89 5.20 -36.80 7.50
CA PHE A 89 4.38 -36.30 6.39
C PHE A 89 3.62 -37.43 5.68
N LEU A 90 4.34 -38.47 5.23
CA LEU A 90 3.75 -39.62 4.53
C LEU A 90 2.74 -40.36 5.41
N ALA A 91 3.06 -40.57 6.69
CA ALA A 91 2.16 -41.21 7.66
C ALA A 91 0.87 -40.40 7.90
N GLN A 92 0.97 -39.07 7.98
CA GLN A 92 -0.18 -38.20 8.18
C GLN A 92 -1.08 -38.14 6.94
N VAL A 93 -0.51 -37.99 5.74
CA VAL A 93 -1.28 -37.98 4.48
C VAL A 93 -2.03 -39.29 4.29
N SER A 94 -1.34 -40.44 4.41
CA SER A 94 -1.97 -41.76 4.25
C SER A 94 -3.08 -42.04 5.29
N ARG A 95 -2.90 -41.55 6.53
CA ARG A 95 -3.95 -41.60 7.57
C ARG A 95 -5.13 -40.69 7.22
N GLY A 96 -4.88 -39.49 6.70
CA GLY A 96 -5.91 -38.56 6.22
C GLY A 96 -6.76 -39.15 5.10
N GLU A 97 -6.13 -39.75 4.08
CA GLU A 97 -6.81 -40.44 2.98
C GLU A 97 -7.66 -41.62 3.46
N THR A 98 -7.15 -42.39 4.42
CA THR A 98 -7.86 -43.51 5.06
C THR A 98 -9.10 -43.01 5.82
N LEU A 99 -8.99 -41.87 6.53
CA LEU A 99 -10.09 -41.24 7.26
C LEU A 99 -11.13 -40.62 6.32
N CYS A 100 -10.72 -40.01 5.20
CA CYS A 100 -11.63 -39.58 4.13
C CYS A 100 -12.41 -40.76 3.53
N SER A 101 -11.75 -41.91 3.36
CA SER A 101 -12.35 -43.14 2.85
C SER A 101 -13.41 -43.75 3.79
N ALA A 102 -13.40 -43.37 5.08
CA ALA A 102 -14.45 -43.71 6.04
C ALA A 102 -15.70 -42.81 5.94
N GLY A 103 -15.68 -41.80 5.07
CA GLY A 103 -16.78 -40.84 4.87
C GLY A 103 -16.86 -39.76 5.96
N PRO A 104 -17.97 -38.99 6.03
CA PRO A 104 -18.06 -37.76 6.82
C PRO A 104 -17.73 -37.88 8.32
N ALA A 105 -17.85 -39.07 8.91
CA ALA A 105 -17.46 -39.31 10.30
C ALA A 105 -15.93 -39.21 10.55
N GLY A 106 -15.10 -39.40 9.52
CA GLY A 106 -13.64 -39.28 9.61
C GLY A 106 -13.10 -37.89 9.22
N TYR A 107 -13.92 -37.00 8.66
CA TYR A 107 -13.46 -35.77 8.01
C TYR A 107 -12.76 -34.78 8.95
N THR A 108 -13.19 -34.69 10.22
CA THR A 108 -12.58 -33.80 11.21
C THR A 108 -11.19 -34.28 11.66
N GLU A 109 -11.01 -35.59 11.86
CA GLU A 109 -9.68 -36.15 12.12
C GLU A 109 -8.82 -36.08 10.85
N ALA A 110 -9.38 -36.33 9.66
CA ALA A 110 -8.66 -36.22 8.39
C ALA A 110 -8.07 -34.81 8.19
N ALA A 111 -8.86 -33.76 8.44
CA ALA A 111 -8.40 -32.36 8.39
C ALA A 111 -7.23 -32.11 9.34
N CYS A 112 -7.26 -32.68 10.57
CA CYS A 112 -6.13 -32.58 11.50
C CYS A 112 -4.86 -33.22 10.93
N ARG A 113 -4.94 -34.39 10.28
CA ARG A 113 -3.77 -35.08 9.72
C ARG A 113 -3.22 -34.36 8.48
N PHE A 114 -4.07 -33.86 7.59
CA PHE A 114 -3.64 -33.05 6.44
C PHE A 114 -3.02 -31.70 6.89
N TYR A 115 -3.57 -31.05 7.90
CA TYR A 115 -2.95 -29.84 8.46
C TYR A 115 -1.62 -30.16 9.18
N GLN A 116 -1.49 -31.29 9.89
CA GLN A 116 -0.21 -31.73 10.47
C GLN A 116 0.86 -32.05 9.40
N ALA A 117 0.46 -32.64 8.27
CA ALA A 117 1.35 -32.84 7.13
C ALA A 117 1.80 -31.49 6.53
N LEU A 118 0.90 -30.52 6.42
CA LEU A 118 1.20 -29.17 5.95
C LEU A 118 2.22 -28.44 6.85
N MET A 119 2.16 -28.62 8.17
CA MET A 119 3.12 -28.01 9.13
C MET A 119 4.56 -28.51 8.98
N VAL A 120 4.82 -29.62 8.27
CA VAL A 120 6.16 -30.18 8.05
C VAL A 120 6.61 -30.17 6.58
N TYR A 121 5.74 -29.77 5.65
CA TYR A 121 6.02 -29.82 4.21
C TYR A 121 6.77 -28.56 3.72
N PRO A 122 7.84 -28.67 2.91
CA PRO A 122 8.66 -27.51 2.54
C PRO A 122 7.96 -26.40 1.74
N ASN A 123 6.98 -26.75 0.88
CA ASN A 123 6.24 -25.80 0.05
C ASN A 123 4.73 -25.91 0.31
N PRO A 124 4.18 -25.27 1.36
CA PRO A 124 2.79 -25.46 1.74
C PRO A 124 1.76 -25.04 0.67
N VAL A 125 2.14 -24.14 -0.26
CA VAL A 125 1.25 -23.69 -1.35
C VAL A 125 0.99 -24.83 -2.35
N GLU A 126 2.04 -25.56 -2.75
CA GLU A 126 1.93 -26.73 -3.61
C GLU A 126 1.00 -27.80 -2.99
N LEU A 127 1.21 -28.11 -1.71
CA LEU A 127 0.43 -29.12 -1.01
C LEU A 127 -1.05 -28.73 -0.86
N VAL A 128 -1.36 -27.45 -0.62
CA VAL A 128 -2.73 -26.93 -0.64
C VAL A 128 -3.38 -27.10 -2.02
N MET A 129 -2.64 -26.84 -3.10
CA MET A 129 -3.12 -27.05 -4.48
C MET A 129 -3.33 -28.53 -4.84
N ILE A 130 -2.62 -29.44 -4.18
CA ILE A 130 -2.87 -30.89 -4.25
C ILE A 130 -4.16 -31.22 -3.46
N TYR A 131 -4.26 -30.80 -2.20
CA TYR A 131 -5.42 -31.08 -1.35
C TYR A 131 -6.74 -30.56 -1.93
N GLN A 132 -6.74 -29.40 -2.60
CA GLN A 132 -7.90 -28.85 -3.31
C GLN A 132 -8.44 -29.80 -4.39
N LYS A 133 -7.59 -30.66 -4.95
CA LYS A 133 -7.92 -31.61 -6.04
C LYS A 133 -8.15 -33.04 -5.55
N THR A 134 -7.59 -33.42 -4.40
CA THR A 134 -7.58 -34.81 -3.91
C THR A 134 -8.43 -35.06 -2.66
N THR A 135 -8.76 -34.03 -1.88
CA THR A 135 -9.54 -34.18 -0.62
C THR A 135 -11.00 -33.77 -0.79
N PRO A 136 -11.94 -34.28 0.03
CA PRO A 136 -13.33 -33.81 0.04
C PRO A 136 -13.44 -32.32 0.36
N GLU A 137 -14.44 -31.65 -0.23
CA GLU A 137 -14.61 -30.19 -0.11
C GLU A 137 -14.75 -29.72 1.34
N GLU A 138 -15.42 -30.51 2.19
CA GLU A 138 -15.57 -30.23 3.62
C GLU A 138 -14.25 -30.36 4.40
N VAL A 139 -13.40 -31.33 4.02
CA VAL A 139 -12.07 -31.52 4.61
C VAL A 139 -11.14 -30.39 4.20
N PHE A 140 -11.14 -30.02 2.92
CA PHE A 140 -10.36 -28.89 2.42
C PHE A 140 -10.76 -27.58 3.10
N LYS A 141 -12.06 -27.30 3.24
CA LYS A 141 -12.57 -26.12 3.97
C LYS A 141 -12.11 -26.09 5.43
N LEU A 142 -12.11 -27.23 6.13
CA LEU A 142 -11.61 -27.31 7.50
C LEU A 142 -10.10 -27.06 7.58
N VAL A 143 -9.28 -27.62 6.68
CA VAL A 143 -7.82 -27.35 6.64
C VAL A 143 -7.54 -25.86 6.39
N MET A 144 -8.21 -25.24 5.41
CA MET A 144 -8.05 -23.81 5.13
C MET A 144 -8.53 -22.93 6.29
N ALA A 145 -9.61 -23.32 6.98
CA ALA A 145 -10.07 -22.63 8.18
C ALA A 145 -9.07 -22.79 9.36
N MET A 146 -8.43 -23.95 9.52
CA MET A 146 -7.39 -24.17 10.53
C MET A 146 -6.17 -23.28 10.27
N MET A 147 -5.70 -23.18 9.01
CA MET A 147 -4.64 -22.24 8.61
C MET A 147 -5.02 -20.79 8.93
N ALA A 148 -6.25 -20.37 8.58
CA ALA A 148 -6.72 -19.01 8.85
C ALA A 148 -6.81 -18.71 10.36
N GLN A 149 -7.24 -19.69 11.17
CA GLN A 149 -7.24 -19.55 12.63
C GLN A 149 -5.83 -19.55 13.23
N GLU A 150 -4.84 -20.25 12.64
CA GLU A 150 -3.45 -20.18 13.08
C GLU A 150 -2.86 -18.79 12.85
N VAL A 151 -3.04 -18.23 11.66
CA VAL A 151 -2.61 -16.86 11.34
C VAL A 151 -3.28 -15.85 12.28
N ARG A 152 -4.59 -15.97 12.54
CA ARG A 152 -5.31 -15.12 13.51
C ARG A 152 -4.78 -15.28 14.94
N GLN A 153 -4.46 -16.50 15.39
CA GLN A 153 -3.89 -16.73 16.72
C GLN A 153 -2.48 -16.13 16.83
N LYS A 154 -1.61 -16.34 15.84
CA LYS A 154 -0.27 -15.75 15.76
C LYS A 154 -0.34 -14.22 15.80
N GLN A 155 -1.17 -13.63 14.93
CA GLN A 155 -1.43 -12.19 14.92
C GLN A 155 -2.03 -11.67 16.23
N SER A 156 -2.92 -12.41 16.91
CA SER A 156 -3.44 -11.93 18.20
C SER A 156 -2.34 -11.84 19.25
N ARG A 157 -1.53 -12.91 19.38
CA ARG A 157 -0.43 -12.98 20.35
C ARG A 157 0.69 -11.97 20.07
N TYR A 158 0.88 -11.60 18.80
CA TYR A 158 1.82 -10.56 18.39
C TYR A 158 1.54 -9.23 19.10
N PHE A 159 0.29 -8.75 19.13
CA PHE A 159 -0.05 -7.48 19.80
C PHE A 159 -0.08 -7.57 21.33
N ASP A 160 -0.05 -8.79 21.90
CA ASP A 160 0.12 -9.00 23.34
C ASP A 160 1.61 -8.85 23.76
N ALA A 161 2.55 -8.91 22.82
CA ALA A 161 4.01 -8.86 23.05
C ALA A 161 4.73 -7.69 22.34
N PHE A 162 4.13 -7.12 21.31
CA PHE A 162 4.66 -6.00 20.52
C PHE A 162 3.72 -4.78 20.58
N PRO A 163 4.24 -3.56 20.83
CA PRO A 163 5.64 -3.20 21.04
C PRO A 163 6.20 -3.64 22.39
N THR A 164 7.52 -3.65 22.52
CA THR A 164 8.20 -3.97 23.78
C THR A 164 7.97 -2.89 24.84
N ALA A 165 7.96 -3.27 26.12
CA ALA A 165 7.49 -2.42 27.22
C ALA A 165 8.34 -1.15 27.44
N ASP A 166 9.60 -1.12 27.00
CA ASP A 166 10.49 0.05 27.00
C ASP A 166 10.00 1.18 26.08
N LYS A 167 9.17 0.87 25.08
CA LYS A 167 8.57 1.86 24.16
C LYS A 167 7.36 2.57 24.77
N PHE A 168 6.92 2.16 25.97
CA PHE A 168 5.80 2.77 26.70
C PHE A 168 4.46 2.86 25.91
N VAL A 169 4.29 2.02 24.89
CA VAL A 169 3.10 1.97 24.03
C VAL A 169 2.62 0.54 23.82
N SER A 170 1.36 0.38 23.45
CA SER A 170 0.70 -0.91 23.21
C SER A 170 -0.30 -0.79 22.07
N ILE A 171 -0.38 -1.79 21.19
CA ILE A 171 -1.33 -1.78 20.07
C ILE A 171 -2.61 -2.49 20.52
N LYS A 172 -3.75 -1.79 20.46
CA LYS A 172 -5.04 -2.32 20.93
C LYS A 172 -6.11 -2.23 19.84
N ASP A 173 -6.98 -3.23 19.80
CA ASP A 173 -8.17 -3.27 18.95
C ASP A 173 -9.30 -2.41 19.55
N LYS A 174 -9.65 -1.30 18.89
CA LYS A 174 -10.65 -0.33 19.37
C LYS A 174 -12.02 -0.98 19.63
N ASN A 175 -12.36 -2.02 18.86
CA ASN A 175 -13.62 -2.75 19.00
C ASN A 175 -13.74 -3.51 20.34
N LYS A 176 -12.61 -3.73 21.04
CA LYS A 176 -12.55 -4.41 22.35
C LYS A 176 -12.43 -3.46 23.54
N ILE A 177 -12.11 -2.18 23.30
CA ILE A 177 -11.98 -1.15 24.35
C ILE A 177 -13.36 -0.63 24.76
N GLY A 178 -14.29 -0.52 23.80
CA GLY A 178 -15.68 -0.15 24.04
C GLY A 178 -16.47 -1.30 24.69
N GLY A 179 -16.48 -1.34 26.02
CA GLY A 179 -17.19 -2.34 26.83
C GLY A 179 -18.71 -2.25 26.79
N GLY A 180 -19.33 -2.38 25.62
CA GLY A 180 -20.79 -2.47 25.50
C GLY A 180 -21.39 -1.94 24.20
N ASN A 181 -21.23 -2.67 23.09
CA ASN A 181 -22.33 -2.73 22.11
C ASN A 181 -22.40 -4.11 21.46
N LYS A 182 -23.60 -4.71 21.41
CA LYS A 182 -23.81 -5.98 20.70
C LYS A 182 -23.84 -5.68 19.20
N GLY A 183 -23.03 -6.39 18.42
CA GLY A 183 -22.76 -6.03 17.04
C GLY A 183 -24.03 -5.80 16.21
N LYS A 184 -24.12 -4.63 15.57
CA LYS A 184 -24.82 -4.54 14.28
C LYS A 184 -24.15 -5.57 13.36
N LYS A 185 -24.95 -6.41 12.69
CA LYS A 185 -24.41 -7.25 11.62
C LYS A 185 -23.85 -6.34 10.53
N ALA A 186 -22.68 -6.68 10.01
CA ALA A 186 -22.22 -6.11 8.75
C ALA A 186 -23.19 -6.50 7.63
N GLU A 187 -23.36 -5.63 6.64
CA GLU A 187 -24.12 -5.97 5.43
C GLU A 187 -23.30 -6.92 4.54
N GLU A 188 -24.00 -7.80 3.81
CA GLU A 188 -23.37 -8.87 3.05
C GLU A 188 -22.81 -8.36 1.70
N GLY A 189 -21.67 -7.65 1.72
CA GLY A 189 -21.01 -7.22 0.49
C GLY A 189 -19.72 -6.41 0.68
N LYS A 190 -18.56 -7.07 0.56
CA LYS A 190 -17.21 -6.48 0.51
C LYS A 190 -16.89 -5.41 1.58
N GLU A 191 -16.45 -5.87 2.75
CA GLU A 191 -15.24 -5.30 3.34
C GLU A 191 -14.46 -6.41 4.06
N VAL A 192 -13.16 -6.52 3.81
CA VAL A 192 -12.29 -7.32 4.68
C VAL A 192 -12.11 -6.50 5.94
N VAL A 193 -12.79 -6.90 7.02
CA VAL A 193 -12.75 -6.19 8.31
C VAL A 193 -11.35 -6.29 8.90
N THR A 194 -10.47 -5.39 8.46
CA THR A 194 -9.17 -5.18 9.09
C THR A 194 -9.43 -4.70 10.53
N PRO A 195 -8.92 -5.40 11.55
CA PRO A 195 -9.23 -5.07 12.94
C PRO A 195 -8.76 -3.63 13.22
N ASN A 196 -9.65 -2.81 13.76
CA ASN A 196 -9.45 -1.37 13.88
C ASN A 196 -8.50 -1.05 15.05
N ARG A 197 -7.22 -1.39 14.86
CA ARG A 197 -6.14 -1.20 15.83
C ARG A 197 -5.66 0.25 15.83
N GLY A 198 -5.24 0.72 17.01
CA GLY A 198 -4.49 1.97 17.20
C GLY A 198 -3.37 1.75 18.23
N LEU A 199 -2.48 2.73 18.35
CA LEU A 199 -1.37 2.73 19.31
C LEU A 199 -1.77 3.53 20.56
N PHE A 200 -1.57 2.96 21.76
CA PHE A 200 -2.03 3.51 23.03
C PHE A 200 -0.89 3.62 24.05
N ALA A 201 -0.82 4.76 24.76
CA ALA A 201 0.19 5.01 25.79
C ALA A 201 -0.01 4.11 27.03
N THR A 202 1.06 3.50 27.56
CA THR A 202 0.99 2.62 28.75
C THR A 202 1.23 3.35 30.08
N LYS A 203 1.68 4.62 30.00
CA LYS A 203 1.80 5.60 31.09
C LYS A 203 1.29 6.96 30.59
N SER A 204 1.10 7.92 31.49
CA SER A 204 0.84 9.31 31.10
C SER A 204 2.15 10.01 30.69
N PHE A 205 2.03 11.05 29.86
CA PHE A 205 3.12 11.91 29.39
C PHE A 205 2.70 13.38 29.46
N GLU A 206 3.65 14.26 29.73
CA GLU A 206 3.46 15.71 29.62
C GLU A 206 3.62 16.18 28.16
N ALA A 207 3.26 17.43 27.85
CA ALA A 207 3.42 17.99 26.52
C ALA A 207 4.91 18.25 26.18
N GLY A 208 5.36 17.82 25.00
CA GLY A 208 6.72 17.97 24.51
C GLY A 208 7.68 16.82 24.85
N GLU A 209 7.23 15.79 25.57
CA GLU A 209 8.03 14.61 25.91
C GLU A 209 8.18 13.65 24.71
N ILE A 210 9.29 12.92 24.65
CA ILE A 210 9.47 11.80 23.73
C ILE A 210 8.83 10.54 24.34
N VAL A 211 7.88 9.96 23.62
CA VAL A 211 7.19 8.71 23.98
C VAL A 211 8.12 7.52 23.81
N TYR A 212 8.70 7.39 22.61
CA TYR A 212 9.71 6.41 22.25
C TYR A 212 10.50 6.88 21.01
N GLU A 213 11.63 6.20 20.77
CA GLU A 213 12.43 6.28 19.54
C GLU A 213 12.47 4.92 18.84
N GLU A 214 12.57 4.94 17.51
CA GLU A 214 12.53 3.77 16.64
C GLU A 214 13.45 3.98 15.41
N ASP A 215 14.25 2.98 15.08
CA ASP A 215 15.13 2.98 13.90
C ASP A 215 14.35 2.52 12.64
N ALA A 216 14.71 3.05 11.47
CA ALA A 216 14.07 2.64 10.22
C ALA A 216 14.29 1.13 9.91
N VAL A 217 13.23 0.47 9.44
CA VAL A 217 13.30 -0.86 8.82
C VAL A 217 14.01 -0.78 7.47
N VAL A 218 13.68 0.28 6.73
CA VAL A 218 14.25 0.64 5.44
C VAL A 218 13.96 2.11 5.17
N SER A 219 14.90 2.80 4.53
CA SER A 219 14.85 4.23 4.20
C SER A 219 15.48 4.50 2.83
N THR A 220 15.11 5.61 2.19
CA THR A 220 15.79 6.10 0.97
C THR A 220 15.63 7.61 0.78
N LEU A 221 16.60 8.24 0.10
CA LEU A 221 16.56 9.66 -0.25
C LEU A 221 15.52 9.93 -1.34
N LEU A 222 14.80 11.05 -1.24
CA LEU A 222 14.03 11.61 -2.36
C LEU A 222 15.00 12.07 -3.47
N PRO A 223 14.60 12.11 -4.75
CA PRO A 223 15.49 12.50 -5.85
C PRO A 223 16.20 13.84 -5.62
N CYS A 224 15.48 14.87 -5.17
CA CYS A 224 16.02 16.21 -4.87
C CYS A 224 17.08 16.23 -3.74
N ALA A 225 17.13 15.20 -2.90
CA ALA A 225 18.12 15.04 -1.84
C ALA A 225 19.33 14.17 -2.24
N GLN A 226 19.39 13.67 -3.48
CA GLN A 226 20.51 12.89 -4.00
C GLN A 226 21.65 13.78 -4.53
N ASN A 227 21.81 14.98 -3.95
CA ASN A 227 22.79 16.00 -4.29
C ASN A 227 24.18 15.79 -3.64
N GLY A 228 24.44 14.61 -3.06
CA GLY A 228 25.68 14.29 -2.34
C GLY A 228 25.90 15.07 -1.03
N GLN A 229 24.88 15.73 -0.48
CA GLN A 229 24.91 16.36 0.87
C GLN A 229 24.19 15.51 1.93
N PHE A 230 23.64 14.33 1.59
CA PHE A 230 22.94 13.45 2.51
C PHE A 230 23.43 12.01 2.43
N CYS A 231 23.39 11.29 3.54
CA CYS A 231 23.87 9.91 3.62
C CYS A 231 22.88 8.93 2.95
N TYR A 232 23.37 8.17 1.97
CA TYR A 232 22.65 7.13 1.22
C TYR A 232 22.22 5.90 2.07
N HIS A 233 22.50 5.93 3.37
CA HIS A 233 22.11 4.94 4.37
C HIS A 233 21.13 5.55 5.39
N CYS A 234 21.62 6.37 6.32
CA CYS A 234 20.83 6.90 7.43
C CYS A 234 20.21 8.30 7.19
N LEU A 235 20.14 8.73 5.92
CA LEU A 235 19.63 10.03 5.45
C LEU A 235 20.29 11.29 6.06
N LYS A 236 21.30 11.12 6.90
CA LYS A 236 21.96 12.19 7.65
C LYS A 236 22.59 13.25 6.74
N HIS A 237 22.36 14.53 7.03
CA HIS A 237 23.06 15.62 6.36
C HIS A 237 24.58 15.57 6.63
N ILE A 238 25.35 15.71 5.56
CA ILE A 238 26.80 15.70 5.50
C ILE A 238 27.23 17.11 5.06
N PRO A 239 27.63 18.01 5.99
CA PRO A 239 28.01 19.36 5.63
C PRO A 239 29.26 19.36 4.76
N GLU A 240 29.29 20.25 3.77
CA GLU A 240 30.36 20.29 2.78
C GLU A 240 31.71 20.65 3.41
N THR A 241 32.71 19.79 3.19
CA THR A 241 34.10 20.13 3.44
C THR A 241 34.56 21.15 2.39
N LYS A 242 35.30 22.18 2.80
CA LYS A 242 35.67 23.31 1.93
C LYS A 242 36.40 22.88 0.66
N ASP A 243 37.10 21.76 0.72
CA ASP A 243 37.88 21.18 -0.37
C ASP A 243 36.98 20.85 -1.59
N ARG A 244 35.72 20.43 -1.37
CA ARG A 244 34.74 20.17 -2.45
C ARG A 244 34.30 21.45 -3.18
N ALA A 245 34.42 22.61 -2.53
CA ALA A 245 34.13 23.88 -3.19
C ALA A 245 35.25 24.31 -4.15
N GLU A 246 36.44 23.71 -4.07
CA GLU A 246 37.55 23.95 -5.02
C GLU A 246 37.46 22.96 -6.19
N GLU A 247 37.18 21.66 -5.94
CA GLU A 247 36.98 20.66 -7.02
C GLU A 247 35.85 21.03 -8.01
N VAL A 248 34.73 21.58 -7.52
CA VAL A 248 33.61 22.04 -8.38
C VAL A 248 33.95 23.30 -9.19
N GLN A 249 35.04 24.01 -8.87
CA GLN A 249 35.53 25.15 -9.67
C GLN A 249 36.52 24.71 -10.77
N ASP A 250 37.25 23.61 -10.59
CA ASP A 250 38.26 23.14 -11.56
C ASP A 250 37.66 22.40 -12.77
N GLU A 251 36.42 21.85 -12.70
CA GLU A 251 35.72 21.32 -13.89
C GLU A 251 35.12 22.43 -14.79
N ALA A 252 35.17 23.70 -14.37
CA ALA A 252 34.65 24.84 -15.12
C ALA A 252 35.74 25.52 -15.98
N GLU A 253 36.27 24.82 -17.01
CA GLU A 253 37.25 25.42 -17.93
C GLU A 253 36.75 26.76 -18.53
N PRO A 254 37.47 27.87 -18.33
CA PRO A 254 37.06 29.17 -18.87
C PRO A 254 37.41 29.26 -20.36
N ALA A 255 36.41 29.54 -21.20
CA ALA A 255 36.63 29.78 -22.62
C ALA A 255 37.56 30.99 -22.86
N GLU A 256 38.81 30.74 -23.23
CA GLU A 256 39.80 31.78 -23.48
C GLU A 256 39.42 32.68 -24.66
N LYS A 257 39.47 33.99 -24.44
CA LYS A 257 39.34 35.00 -25.50
C LYS A 257 40.69 35.24 -26.16
N ILE A 258 40.86 34.77 -27.39
CA ILE A 258 41.91 35.24 -28.29
C ILE A 258 41.34 36.42 -29.11
N ALA A 259 42.14 37.46 -29.30
CA ALA A 259 41.67 38.77 -29.78
C ALA A 259 41.76 38.97 -31.31
N GLU A 260 40.93 39.88 -31.79
CA GLU A 260 41.09 40.70 -33.00
C GLU A 260 42.49 41.39 -32.97
N GLU A 261 43.18 41.75 -34.04
CA GLU A 261 42.94 41.88 -35.51
C GLU A 261 44.37 42.05 -36.17
N PRO A 262 44.56 42.41 -37.46
CA PRO A 262 43.84 42.12 -38.72
C PRO A 262 44.79 41.51 -39.80
N VAL A 263 44.34 41.35 -41.06
CA VAL A 263 45.01 41.83 -42.30
C VAL A 263 44.21 41.43 -43.56
N GLU A 264 44.26 42.33 -44.54
CA GLU A 264 43.57 42.36 -45.84
C GLU A 264 43.95 41.21 -46.80
N ASP A 265 43.02 40.79 -47.69
CA ASP A 265 43.10 41.14 -49.13
C ASP A 265 41.77 40.90 -49.89
N ALA A 266 41.64 41.46 -51.10
CA ALA A 266 40.39 41.49 -51.91
C ALA A 266 40.18 40.23 -52.83
N GLU A 267 39.11 40.03 -53.60
CA GLU A 267 38.54 40.88 -54.68
C GLU A 267 36.98 40.89 -54.79
N GLU A 268 36.45 41.80 -55.63
CA GLU A 268 35.04 42.22 -55.75
C GLU A 268 34.31 41.69 -57.07
N PRO A 269 33.32 42.38 -57.71
CA PRO A 269 31.87 42.20 -57.43
C PRO A 269 30.94 42.09 -58.68
N LYS A 270 29.61 41.93 -58.45
CA LYS A 270 28.46 42.68 -59.05
C LYS A 270 27.10 42.08 -58.61
N ALA A 271 26.17 42.84 -58.02
CA ALA A 271 25.21 43.82 -58.60
C ALA A 271 24.02 43.11 -59.31
N GLU A 272 22.78 43.22 -58.77
CA GLU A 272 21.66 44.12 -59.20
C GLU A 272 21.06 43.76 -60.59
N GLU A 273 19.76 43.75 -60.89
CA GLU A 273 18.48 44.12 -60.21
C GLU A 273 17.40 43.00 -60.47
N THR A 274 16.06 43.07 -60.26
CA THR A 274 15.04 43.97 -59.64
C THR A 274 13.84 43.12 -59.14
N GLU A 275 12.79 43.69 -58.51
CA GLU A 275 11.49 43.04 -58.21
C GLU A 275 10.44 43.26 -59.32
N GLU A 276 9.39 42.42 -59.42
CA GLU A 276 7.98 42.90 -59.43
C GLU A 276 6.94 41.79 -59.07
N LYS A 277 5.64 42.16 -59.00
CA LYS A 277 4.56 41.47 -58.26
C LYS A 277 3.47 40.85 -59.16
N GLY A 278 2.59 40.03 -58.57
CA GLY A 278 1.27 39.70 -59.13
C GLY A 278 0.54 38.57 -58.38
N ASP A 279 -0.52 38.90 -57.65
CA ASP A 279 -1.36 37.97 -56.88
C ASP A 279 -2.58 37.47 -57.70
N GLU A 280 -3.13 36.29 -57.38
CA GLU A 280 -4.57 36.00 -57.45
C GLU A 280 -4.94 34.79 -56.57
N GLU A 281 -6.22 34.69 -56.16
CA GLU A 281 -6.73 33.77 -55.12
C GLU A 281 -7.58 32.61 -55.69
N GLU A 282 -7.75 31.50 -54.96
CA GLU A 282 -9.08 30.94 -54.60
C GLU A 282 -9.01 29.77 -53.57
N LYS A 283 -10.17 29.24 -53.15
CA LYS A 283 -10.41 28.27 -52.04
C LYS A 283 -11.23 27.04 -52.53
N ILE A 284 -11.86 26.31 -51.58
CA ILE A 284 -13.06 25.42 -51.71
C ILE A 284 -12.75 23.94 -52.01
N ASP A 285 -13.33 22.90 -51.35
CA ASP A 285 -14.02 22.75 -50.04
C ASP A 285 -14.08 21.24 -49.62
N GLU A 286 -15.04 20.84 -48.79
CA GLU A 286 -15.18 19.59 -47.99
C GLU A 286 -15.70 18.31 -48.72
N GLU A 287 -16.04 17.27 -47.93
CA GLU A 287 -16.84 16.05 -48.23
C GLU A 287 -16.18 14.87 -49.00
N LYS A 288 -16.58 13.58 -48.83
CA LYS A 288 -17.12 12.77 -47.68
C LYS A 288 -17.16 11.27 -48.07
N ALA A 289 -17.46 10.41 -47.07
CA ALA A 289 -18.12 9.09 -47.16
C ALA A 289 -17.35 7.85 -47.71
N ASP A 290 -17.44 6.76 -46.91
CA ASP A 290 -17.53 5.32 -47.23
C ASP A 290 -16.34 4.65 -48.00
N GLU A 291 -16.06 3.34 -47.91
CA GLU A 291 -16.89 2.16 -47.58
C GLU A 291 -16.07 1.08 -46.81
N GLU A 292 -16.74 0.05 -46.26
CA GLU A 292 -16.15 -1.02 -45.44
C GLU A 292 -15.50 -2.15 -46.28
N GLU A 293 -14.24 -2.53 -46.01
CA GLU A 293 -13.76 -3.95 -45.95
C GLU A 293 -12.23 -4.05 -45.71
N LYS A 294 -11.83 -4.53 -44.52
CA LYS A 294 -10.77 -5.54 -44.24
C LYS A 294 -10.30 -5.52 -42.79
N ILE A 295 -10.87 -6.42 -41.98
CA ILE A 295 -10.30 -6.85 -40.70
C ILE A 295 -10.04 -8.34 -40.84
N ASP A 296 -8.81 -8.73 -41.17
CA ASP A 296 -8.42 -10.16 -41.26
C ASP A 296 -6.89 -10.37 -41.22
N GLU A 297 -6.16 -9.67 -40.33
CA GLU A 297 -4.71 -9.92 -40.14
C GLU A 297 -4.21 -9.76 -38.68
N GLU A 298 -5.08 -9.44 -37.71
CA GLU A 298 -4.71 -9.22 -36.29
C GLU A 298 -5.23 -10.36 -35.37
N LYS A 299 -5.04 -11.61 -35.81
CA LYS A 299 -5.49 -12.81 -35.07
C LYS A 299 -4.59 -14.05 -35.25
N ALA A 300 -3.33 -13.84 -35.63
CA ALA A 300 -2.41 -14.91 -36.03
C ALA A 300 -1.28 -15.24 -35.03
N ASP A 301 -1.12 -14.45 -33.95
CA ASP A 301 0.01 -14.58 -33.01
C ASP A 301 -0.37 -14.97 -31.56
N GLU A 302 -1.66 -15.04 -31.19
CA GLU A 302 -2.05 -15.54 -29.85
C GLU A 302 -1.98 -17.08 -29.76
N ASP A 303 -2.24 -17.81 -30.85
CA ASP A 303 -2.30 -19.29 -30.90
C ASP A 303 -0.92 -19.99 -31.04
N LYS A 304 0.20 -19.28 -30.79
CA LYS A 304 1.56 -19.85 -30.82
C LYS A 304 2.28 -19.90 -29.46
N ALA A 305 1.71 -19.30 -28.42
CA ALA A 305 2.35 -19.21 -27.11
C ALA A 305 2.15 -20.47 -26.22
N SER A 306 1.57 -21.56 -26.74
CA SER A 306 1.08 -22.70 -25.95
C SER A 306 1.77 -24.06 -26.17
N GLU A 307 2.75 -24.18 -27.06
CA GLU A 307 3.47 -25.45 -27.34
C GLU A 307 5.01 -25.34 -27.26
N GLU A 308 5.57 -24.59 -26.29
CA GLU A 308 7.02 -24.67 -26.01
C GLU A 308 7.39 -24.61 -24.51
N ILE A 309 6.51 -25.14 -23.64
CA ILE A 309 6.79 -25.32 -22.20
C ILE A 309 7.18 -26.79 -21.93
N GLY A 310 8.44 -27.14 -22.20
CA GLY A 310 9.01 -28.39 -21.68
C GLY A 310 10.15 -29.04 -22.46
N THR A 311 11.39 -28.55 -22.33
CA THR A 311 12.64 -29.36 -22.30
C THR A 311 13.86 -28.50 -21.90
N TYR A 312 14.00 -28.12 -20.63
CA TYR A 312 15.24 -27.52 -20.09
C TYR A 312 15.63 -28.05 -18.70
N ALA A 313 15.64 -29.37 -18.56
CA ALA A 313 16.03 -30.06 -17.32
C ALA A 313 16.86 -31.34 -17.57
N GLU A 314 17.72 -31.38 -18.61
CA GLU A 314 18.59 -32.54 -18.88
C GLU A 314 19.81 -32.21 -19.79
N ALA A 315 20.57 -31.14 -19.51
CA ALA A 315 21.64 -30.67 -20.41
C ALA A 315 22.91 -30.07 -19.73
N ALA A 316 23.31 -30.54 -18.53
CA ALA A 316 24.46 -29.99 -17.80
C ALA A 316 25.33 -31.05 -17.09
N ALA A 317 25.58 -32.20 -17.70
CA ALA A 317 26.25 -33.33 -17.04
C ALA A 317 27.20 -34.17 -17.94
N ALA A 318 28.19 -33.55 -18.61
CA ALA A 318 29.33 -34.29 -19.18
C ALA A 318 30.57 -33.41 -19.53
N ALA A 319 31.71 -33.72 -18.89
CA ALA A 319 33.10 -33.54 -19.39
C ALA A 319 33.64 -32.10 -19.65
N ILE A 320 34.94 -31.74 -19.69
CA ILE A 320 36.33 -32.25 -19.38
C ILE A 320 37.27 -31.04 -19.72
N PRO A 321 38.54 -30.86 -19.26
CA PRO A 321 39.34 -31.49 -18.20
C PRO A 321 39.71 -30.49 -17.06
N ALA A 322 40.63 -30.88 -16.17
CA ALA A 322 41.41 -29.95 -15.34
C ALA A 322 42.67 -29.45 -16.08
N THR A 323 43.16 -28.25 -15.73
CA THR A 323 44.48 -27.72 -16.10
C THR A 323 45.05 -26.90 -14.94
N ASP A 324 46.25 -27.25 -14.48
CA ASP A 324 46.96 -26.55 -13.42
C ASP A 324 47.57 -25.22 -13.93
N VAL A 325 47.45 -24.15 -13.15
CA VAL A 325 48.23 -22.91 -13.27
C VAL A 325 48.52 -22.40 -11.86
N ASP A 326 49.80 -22.28 -11.51
CA ASP A 326 50.24 -21.67 -10.25
C ASP A 326 50.21 -20.12 -10.38
N GLU A 327 49.56 -19.44 -9.43
CA GLU A 327 49.73 -17.99 -9.18
C GLU A 327 49.66 -17.74 -7.66
N GLU A 328 50.45 -16.77 -7.15
CA GLU A 328 50.83 -16.71 -5.74
C GLU A 328 49.84 -15.89 -4.87
N GLU A 329 49.37 -16.46 -3.75
CA GLU A 329 48.51 -15.76 -2.78
C GLU A 329 49.32 -14.93 -1.76
N GLU A 330 49.01 -13.63 -1.63
CA GLU A 330 49.31 -12.85 -0.41
C GLU A 330 48.02 -12.63 0.40
N GLU A 331 47.93 -13.24 1.60
CA GLU A 331 46.77 -13.13 2.48
C GLU A 331 46.65 -11.73 3.16
N PRO A 332 45.50 -11.04 3.04
CA PRO A 332 45.13 -9.98 3.99
C PRO A 332 44.61 -10.60 5.30
N LYS A 333 45.19 -10.18 6.44
CA LYS A 333 44.97 -10.79 7.76
C LYS A 333 43.54 -10.65 8.27
N THR A 334 43.06 -11.67 8.97
CA THR A 334 41.64 -11.82 9.32
C THR A 334 41.20 -11.04 10.56
N TYR A 335 39.93 -10.65 10.56
CA TYR A 335 39.20 -9.96 11.63
C TYR A 335 39.24 -10.67 13.00
N ALA A 336 39.59 -11.96 13.04
CA ALA A 336 39.59 -12.78 14.26
C ALA A 336 40.66 -12.36 15.29
N GLU A 337 41.82 -11.87 14.85
CA GLU A 337 42.93 -11.54 15.77
C GLU A 337 42.56 -10.39 16.72
N ALA A 338 41.83 -9.38 16.22
CA ALA A 338 41.47 -8.17 16.96
C ALA A 338 40.63 -8.45 18.23
N ILE A 339 39.72 -9.42 18.18
CA ILE A 339 38.83 -9.77 19.30
C ILE A 339 39.62 -10.42 20.45
N SER A 340 40.70 -11.15 20.14
CA SER A 340 41.54 -11.81 21.15
C SER A 340 42.38 -10.85 22.02
N ALA A 341 42.57 -9.61 21.56
CA ALA A 341 43.49 -8.64 22.19
C ALA A 341 42.90 -7.90 23.40
N GLY A 342 41.58 -7.96 23.63
CA GLY A 342 40.92 -7.29 24.76
C GLY A 342 40.96 -5.76 24.74
N LEU A 343 41.33 -5.15 23.61
CA LEU A 343 41.42 -3.70 23.44
C LEU A 343 40.04 -3.13 23.07
N THR A 344 39.37 -2.50 24.04
CA THR A 344 38.19 -1.66 23.76
C THR A 344 38.61 -0.41 22.98
N PRO A 345 38.14 -0.17 21.74
CA PRO A 345 38.49 1.03 21.01
C PRO A 345 37.67 2.20 21.55
N GLU A 346 38.31 3.11 22.30
CA GLU A 346 37.76 4.44 22.52
C GLU A 346 37.78 5.19 21.17
N PHE A 347 36.68 5.13 20.43
CA PHE A 347 36.53 5.79 19.13
C PHE A 347 36.50 7.32 19.30
N SER A 348 37.69 7.92 19.34
CA SER A 348 37.91 9.36 19.25
C SER A 348 37.33 9.89 17.93
N ALA A 349 36.14 10.49 17.99
CA ALA A 349 35.45 11.09 16.85
C ALA A 349 36.31 12.19 16.18
N LYS A 350 36.98 11.86 15.07
CA LYS A 350 37.82 12.80 14.29
C LYS A 350 38.18 12.32 12.87
N SER A 351 37.21 12.36 11.97
CA SER A 351 37.39 12.86 10.59
C SER A 351 36.00 13.10 10.00
N SER A 352 35.76 14.27 9.41
CA SER A 352 34.44 14.68 8.91
C SER A 352 34.43 14.87 7.39
N SER A 353 35.20 14.05 6.66
CA SER A 353 35.15 13.93 5.21
C SER A 353 34.01 13.01 4.80
N ALA A 354 33.20 13.43 3.82
CA ALA A 354 32.21 12.57 3.19
C ALA A 354 32.89 11.36 2.53
N LEU A 355 32.33 10.15 2.67
CA LEU A 355 32.85 8.95 2.03
C LEU A 355 31.97 8.59 0.83
N THR A 356 32.53 8.54 -0.37
CA THR A 356 31.80 8.07 -1.56
C THR A 356 31.88 6.55 -1.69
N CYS A 357 31.02 5.97 -2.52
CA CYS A 357 31.18 4.59 -2.98
C CYS A 357 32.32 4.51 -4.00
N ASP A 358 33.30 3.64 -3.74
CA ASP A 358 34.46 3.41 -4.62
C ASP A 358 34.10 2.85 -6.01
N LYS A 359 32.83 2.44 -6.21
CA LYS A 359 32.30 1.93 -7.49
C LYS A 359 31.50 2.96 -8.27
N CYS A 360 30.54 3.67 -7.65
CA CYS A 360 29.63 4.60 -8.36
C CYS A 360 29.94 6.07 -8.17
N HIS A 361 30.62 6.44 -7.08
CA HIS A 361 30.89 7.81 -6.65
C HIS A 361 29.63 8.66 -6.33
N GLU A 362 28.47 8.34 -6.90
CA GLU A 362 27.13 8.90 -6.63
C GLU A 362 26.67 8.73 -5.16
N ALA A 363 26.85 7.53 -4.59
CA ALA A 363 26.37 7.23 -3.24
C ALA A 363 27.35 7.71 -2.16
N VAL A 364 26.87 8.57 -1.25
CA VAL A 364 27.68 9.23 -0.21
C VAL A 364 27.29 8.77 1.20
N TYR A 365 28.27 8.63 2.09
CA TYR A 365 28.11 8.07 3.44
C TYR A 365 28.79 8.95 4.50
N CYS A 366 28.12 9.12 5.65
CA CYS A 366 28.62 9.96 6.75
C CYS A 366 29.63 9.24 7.67
N SER A 367 29.85 7.93 7.49
CA SER A 367 30.83 7.13 8.22
C SER A 367 31.12 5.81 7.50
N GLU A 368 32.27 5.20 7.78
CA GLU A 368 32.62 3.89 7.21
C GLU A 368 31.63 2.79 7.65
N LYS A 369 31.08 2.90 8.86
CA LYS A 369 30.00 2.02 9.32
C LYS A 369 28.78 2.10 8.38
N CYS A 370 28.31 3.31 8.07
CA CYS A 370 27.18 3.49 7.16
C CYS A 370 27.49 3.03 5.72
N ARG A 371 28.74 3.13 5.28
CA ARG A 371 29.20 2.61 3.97
C ARG A 371 29.17 1.09 3.93
N GLN A 372 29.69 0.43 4.98
CA GLN A 372 29.73 -1.02 5.10
C GLN A 372 28.35 -1.64 5.34
N ASP A 373 27.56 -1.11 6.29
CA ASP A 373 26.19 -1.58 6.56
C ASP A 373 25.29 -1.47 5.31
N ALA A 374 25.45 -0.38 4.53
CA ALA A 374 24.77 -0.24 3.25
C ALA A 374 25.27 -1.26 2.22
N TYR A 375 26.58 -1.45 2.08
CA TYR A 375 27.16 -2.41 1.13
C TYR A 375 26.68 -3.84 1.40
N ASP A 376 26.85 -4.33 2.63
CA ASP A 376 26.45 -5.67 3.05
C ASP A 376 24.94 -5.86 2.93
N GLY A 377 24.16 -4.87 3.37
CA GLY A 377 22.70 -4.93 3.36
C GLY A 377 22.08 -4.92 1.96
N TYR A 378 22.50 -4.01 1.06
CA TYR A 378 21.80 -3.79 -0.20
C TYR A 378 22.62 -3.19 -1.35
N HIS A 379 23.56 -2.29 -1.05
CA HIS A 379 24.25 -1.50 -2.06
C HIS A 379 25.23 -2.36 -2.90
N GLN A 380 25.67 -3.51 -2.42
CA GLN A 380 26.45 -4.47 -3.23
C GLN A 380 25.73 -4.90 -4.52
N PHE A 381 24.39 -4.97 -4.53
CA PHE A 381 23.58 -5.33 -5.71
C PHE A 381 22.76 -4.15 -6.27
N LEU A 382 22.51 -3.09 -5.50
CA LEU A 382 21.84 -1.87 -5.98
C LEU A 382 22.78 -0.79 -6.54
N CYS A 383 24.11 -0.95 -6.45
CA CYS A 383 25.07 0.01 -7.01
C CYS A 383 24.95 0.09 -8.55
N PRO A 384 24.56 1.22 -9.15
CA PRO A 384 24.22 1.32 -10.58
C PRO A 384 25.43 1.29 -11.51
N SER A 385 26.64 1.47 -10.99
CA SER A 385 27.92 1.26 -11.68
C SER A 385 28.58 -0.09 -11.38
N SER A 386 27.90 -0.97 -10.61
CA SER A 386 28.37 -2.35 -10.50
C SER A 386 28.52 -2.96 -11.90
N THR A 387 29.34 -4.00 -12.02
CA THR A 387 29.55 -4.71 -13.30
C THR A 387 28.29 -5.45 -13.81
N SER A 388 27.14 -5.26 -13.15
CA SER A 388 25.81 -5.73 -13.55
C SER A 388 25.03 -4.62 -14.28
N PRO A 389 24.79 -4.74 -15.61
CA PRO A 389 23.91 -3.82 -16.33
C PRO A 389 22.51 -3.73 -15.72
N THR A 390 22.04 -4.83 -15.11
CA THR A 390 20.74 -4.93 -14.43
C THR A 390 20.57 -3.89 -13.31
N ALA A 391 21.63 -3.52 -12.59
CA ALA A 391 21.56 -2.50 -11.54
C ALA A 391 21.32 -1.11 -12.11
N ARG A 392 21.99 -0.78 -13.22
CA ARG A 392 21.78 0.45 -13.97
C ARG A 392 20.38 0.50 -14.59
N GLU A 393 19.93 -0.60 -15.19
CA GLU A 393 18.57 -0.72 -15.75
C GLU A 393 17.49 -0.58 -14.68
N PHE A 394 17.67 -1.17 -13.50
CA PHE A 394 16.74 -1.04 -12.38
C PHE A 394 16.65 0.41 -11.89
N ALA A 395 17.79 1.08 -11.65
CA ALA A 395 17.80 2.49 -11.26
C ALA A 395 17.05 3.37 -12.27
N LEU A 396 17.35 3.21 -13.57
CA LEU A 396 16.66 3.92 -14.65
C LEU A 396 15.15 3.61 -14.71
N LEU A 397 14.72 2.38 -14.44
CA LEU A 397 13.30 2.03 -14.36
C LEU A 397 12.60 2.69 -13.16
N THR A 398 13.25 2.75 -11.99
CA THR A 398 12.68 3.41 -10.80
C THR A 398 12.55 4.93 -10.98
N GLN A 399 13.51 5.54 -11.68
CA GLN A 399 13.41 6.94 -12.09
C GLN A 399 12.29 7.17 -13.11
N GLN A 400 12.20 6.33 -14.16
CA GLN A 400 11.16 6.43 -15.20
C GLN A 400 9.73 6.13 -14.71
N SER A 401 9.58 5.37 -13.63
CA SER A 401 8.27 5.11 -13.01
C SER A 401 7.87 6.17 -11.99
N HIS A 402 8.79 7.04 -11.56
CA HIS A 402 8.59 7.97 -10.45
C HIS A 402 8.18 7.21 -9.17
N GLU A 403 8.86 6.10 -8.86
CA GLU A 403 8.54 5.23 -7.72
C GLU A 403 9.80 4.90 -6.88
N LEU A 404 9.72 5.13 -5.57
CA LEU A 404 10.73 4.74 -4.58
C LEU A 404 10.42 3.40 -3.90
N ALA A 405 9.15 2.95 -3.89
CA ALA A 405 8.75 1.65 -3.39
C ALA A 405 9.57 0.46 -3.93
N PRO A 406 9.97 0.39 -5.22
CA PRO A 406 10.89 -0.63 -5.72
C PRO A 406 12.23 -0.67 -4.97
N ILE A 407 12.81 0.51 -4.71
CA ILE A 407 14.11 0.66 -4.03
C ILE A 407 13.97 0.24 -2.57
N LEU A 408 12.89 0.66 -1.90
CA LEU A 408 12.57 0.27 -0.52
C LEU A 408 12.31 -1.24 -0.39
N ILE A 409 11.62 -1.86 -1.35
CA ILE A 409 11.39 -3.32 -1.38
C ILE A 409 12.71 -4.08 -1.57
N ALA A 410 13.57 -3.63 -2.50
CA ALA A 410 14.87 -4.25 -2.74
C ALA A 410 15.81 -4.14 -1.53
N LYS A 411 15.88 -2.94 -0.93
CA LYS A 411 16.62 -2.70 0.32
C LYS A 411 16.09 -3.56 1.47
N PHE A 412 14.76 -3.67 1.63
CA PHE A 412 14.14 -4.49 2.67
C PHE A 412 14.55 -5.96 2.56
N PHE A 413 14.44 -6.58 1.38
CA PHE A 413 14.82 -7.98 1.21
C PHE A 413 16.32 -8.22 1.39
N GLY A 414 17.17 -7.27 0.98
CA GLY A 414 18.60 -7.30 1.27
C GLY A 414 18.89 -7.29 2.78
N LEU A 415 18.34 -6.31 3.50
CA LEU A 415 18.50 -6.16 4.96
C LEU A 415 17.91 -7.34 5.75
N LEU A 416 16.83 -7.96 5.26
CA LEU A 416 16.26 -9.18 5.86
C LEU A 416 17.24 -10.36 5.77
N VAL A 417 17.89 -10.52 4.62
CA VAL A 417 18.83 -11.62 4.35
C VAL A 417 20.19 -11.39 5.03
N ASP A 418 20.69 -10.15 5.05
CA ASP A 418 21.85 -9.77 5.85
C ASP A 418 21.63 -10.03 7.35
N ARG A 419 20.45 -9.65 7.87
CA ARG A 419 20.05 -9.90 9.26
C ARG A 419 20.05 -11.38 9.61
N GLU A 420 19.48 -12.26 8.77
CA GLU A 420 19.50 -13.69 9.08
C GLU A 420 20.89 -14.31 8.88
N LYS A 421 21.66 -13.93 7.85
CA LYS A 421 23.08 -14.35 7.72
C LYS A 421 23.90 -13.97 8.97
N LYS A 422 23.67 -12.77 9.54
CA LYS A 422 24.30 -12.34 10.81
C LYS A 422 23.80 -13.12 12.02
N LYS A 423 22.51 -13.51 12.08
CA LYS A 423 21.97 -14.41 13.11
C LYS A 423 22.52 -15.84 13.01
N GLU A 424 22.64 -16.40 11.81
CA GLU A 424 23.26 -17.70 11.57
C GLU A 424 24.74 -17.71 11.95
N LEU A 425 25.50 -16.68 11.57
CA LEU A 425 26.91 -16.53 11.94
C LEU A 425 27.09 -16.42 13.46
N ALA A 426 26.29 -15.59 14.13
CA ALA A 426 26.33 -15.47 15.60
C ALA A 426 25.99 -16.81 16.29
N ARG A 427 25.06 -17.59 15.74
CA ARG A 427 24.69 -18.93 16.21
C ARG A 427 25.83 -19.94 15.99
N ALA A 428 26.48 -19.92 14.83
CA ALA A 428 27.61 -20.79 14.49
C ALA A 428 28.87 -20.50 15.33
N LEU A 429 29.11 -19.23 15.67
CA LEU A 429 30.22 -18.81 16.54
C LEU A 429 29.93 -19.01 18.04
N GLY A 430 28.69 -19.38 18.42
CA GLY A 430 28.29 -19.49 19.83
C GLY A 430 28.18 -18.14 20.56
N ILE A 431 28.08 -17.03 19.83
CA ILE A 431 27.99 -15.65 20.34
C ILE A 431 26.52 -15.17 20.43
N ALA A 432 25.58 -15.88 19.77
CA ALA A 432 24.16 -15.61 19.88
C ALA A 432 23.69 -15.63 21.36
N GLY A 433 23.24 -14.48 21.86
CA GLY A 433 22.64 -14.36 23.18
C GLY A 433 21.27 -15.02 23.28
N GLU A 434 20.68 -15.00 24.47
CA GLU A 434 19.28 -15.40 24.65
C GLU A 434 18.38 -14.52 23.79
N ALA A 435 17.51 -15.15 22.98
CA ALA A 435 16.61 -14.44 22.07
C ALA A 435 15.69 -13.53 22.88
N THR A 436 15.68 -12.24 22.55
CA THR A 436 14.88 -11.24 23.27
C THR A 436 13.38 -11.43 22.98
N GLU A 437 12.51 -10.77 23.77
CA GLU A 437 11.08 -10.70 23.43
C GLU A 437 10.84 -10.08 22.04
N ALA A 438 11.74 -9.21 21.56
CA ALA A 438 11.70 -8.66 20.20
C ALA A 438 12.19 -9.63 19.11
N ASP A 439 13.00 -10.64 19.45
CA ASP A 439 13.45 -11.68 18.51
C ASP A 439 12.39 -12.79 18.26
N LYS A 440 11.27 -12.76 18.98
CA LYS A 440 10.18 -13.74 18.82
C LYS A 440 9.45 -13.67 17.49
N TYR A 441 9.54 -12.53 16.79
CA TYR A 441 8.87 -12.29 15.53
C TYR A 441 9.87 -11.84 14.47
N THR A 442 9.67 -12.31 13.24
CA THR A 442 10.45 -11.90 12.08
C THR A 442 10.00 -10.53 11.59
N THR A 443 10.90 -9.75 10.96
CA THR A 443 10.54 -8.46 10.35
C THR A 443 9.36 -8.60 9.36
N TRP A 444 9.24 -9.77 8.71
CA TRP A 444 8.11 -10.12 7.85
C TRP A 444 6.77 -10.21 8.61
N GLU A 445 6.71 -10.90 9.76
CA GLU A 445 5.50 -10.96 10.58
C GLU A 445 5.08 -9.58 11.11
N HIS A 446 6.03 -8.68 11.40
CA HIS A 446 5.70 -7.29 11.70
C HIS A 446 5.11 -6.56 10.49
N LEU A 447 5.66 -6.75 9.27
CA LEU A 447 5.07 -6.18 8.05
C LEU A 447 3.66 -6.71 7.76
N GLU A 448 3.42 -8.02 7.89
CA GLU A 448 2.08 -8.61 7.70
C GLU A 448 1.02 -7.94 8.57
N CYS A 449 1.38 -7.57 9.80
CA CYS A 449 0.52 -6.91 10.77
C CYS A 449 0.15 -5.44 10.43
N MET A 450 0.84 -4.79 9.49
CA MET A 450 0.56 -3.41 9.06
C MET A 450 -0.72 -3.29 8.21
N ARG A 451 -1.43 -2.15 8.36
CA ARG A 451 -2.45 -1.70 7.40
C ARG A 451 -1.81 -1.50 6.01
N TYR A 452 -2.59 -1.58 4.94
CA TYR A 452 -2.10 -1.40 3.56
C TYR A 452 -3.21 -0.93 2.63
N LEU A 453 -2.83 -0.32 1.50
CA LEU A 453 -3.74 -0.03 0.40
C LEU A 453 -3.87 -1.26 -0.51
N GLU A 454 -5.11 -1.65 -0.85
CA GLU A 454 -5.33 -2.58 -1.96
C GLU A 454 -5.06 -1.87 -3.28
N LEU A 455 -3.90 -2.15 -3.87
CA LEU A 455 -3.47 -1.68 -5.18
C LEU A 455 -3.70 -2.76 -6.25
N LEU A 456 -3.76 -2.36 -7.51
CA LEU A 456 -3.76 -3.28 -8.66
C LEU A 456 -2.36 -3.29 -9.30
N PRO A 457 -1.84 -4.45 -9.74
CA PRO A 457 -0.53 -4.53 -10.37
C PRO A 457 -0.51 -3.83 -11.74
N THR A 458 0.55 -3.07 -11.99
CA THR A 458 0.74 -2.30 -13.23
C THR A 458 1.70 -2.97 -14.22
N THR A 459 1.83 -2.40 -15.42
CA THR A 459 2.87 -2.80 -16.39
C THR A 459 4.27 -2.31 -16.01
N SER A 460 4.41 -1.29 -15.15
CA SER A 460 5.70 -0.95 -14.53
C SER A 460 6.08 -1.98 -13.48
N ASP A 461 5.15 -2.36 -12.58
CA ASP A 461 5.36 -3.38 -11.54
C ASP A 461 5.89 -4.69 -12.13
N ALA A 462 5.29 -5.18 -13.23
CA ALA A 462 5.73 -6.40 -13.90
C ALA A 462 7.16 -6.31 -14.48
N ARG A 463 7.58 -5.13 -15.00
CA ARG A 463 8.94 -4.90 -15.50
C ARG A 463 9.94 -4.81 -14.35
N ILE A 464 9.57 -4.09 -13.28
CA ILE A 464 10.36 -3.86 -12.08
C ILE A 464 10.58 -5.17 -11.33
N LEU A 465 9.52 -5.96 -11.12
CA LEU A 465 9.58 -7.25 -10.40
C LEU A 465 10.50 -8.25 -11.09
N ARG A 466 10.45 -8.33 -12.44
CA ARG A 466 11.39 -9.15 -13.21
C ARG A 466 12.83 -8.72 -12.97
N LYS A 467 13.12 -7.41 -13.05
CA LYS A 467 14.48 -6.87 -12.83
C LYS A 467 14.96 -7.02 -11.38
N LEU A 468 14.06 -6.89 -10.40
CA LEU A 468 14.32 -7.20 -8.99
C LEU A 468 14.73 -8.68 -8.81
N GLY A 469 14.02 -9.59 -9.47
CA GLY A 469 14.36 -11.01 -9.50
C GLY A 469 15.73 -11.27 -10.13
N GLU A 470 16.01 -10.67 -11.29
CA GLU A 470 17.33 -10.74 -11.95
C GLU A 470 18.45 -10.27 -10.99
N LEU A 471 18.31 -9.09 -10.38
CA LEU A 471 19.31 -8.51 -9.46
C LEU A 471 19.64 -9.41 -8.27
N MET A 472 18.61 -9.95 -7.62
CA MET A 472 18.74 -10.55 -6.30
C MET A 472 18.85 -12.08 -6.36
N SER A 473 18.59 -12.71 -7.52
CA SER A 473 18.70 -14.15 -7.78
C SER A 473 19.93 -14.83 -7.14
N HIS A 474 21.12 -14.25 -7.33
CA HIS A 474 22.37 -14.77 -6.77
C HIS A 474 22.58 -14.46 -5.28
N SER A 475 22.00 -13.37 -4.77
CA SER A 475 22.16 -12.92 -3.38
C SER A 475 21.15 -13.54 -2.41
N VAL A 476 19.98 -13.90 -2.95
CA VAL A 476 18.79 -14.41 -2.25
C VAL A 476 18.13 -15.53 -3.07
N PRO A 477 18.61 -16.78 -2.96
CA PRO A 477 17.98 -17.93 -3.61
C PRO A 477 16.52 -18.08 -3.16
N GLY A 478 15.62 -18.41 -4.11
CA GLY A 478 14.18 -18.54 -3.83
C GLY A 478 13.39 -17.22 -3.80
N LEU A 479 14.04 -16.06 -4.02
CA LEU A 479 13.33 -14.77 -3.98
C LEU A 479 12.31 -14.60 -5.13
N VAL A 480 12.61 -15.11 -6.33
CA VAL A 480 11.73 -14.95 -7.50
C VAL A 480 10.41 -15.69 -7.30
N GLU A 481 10.48 -16.85 -6.65
CA GLU A 481 9.34 -17.68 -6.24
C GLU A 481 8.62 -17.08 -5.03
N PHE A 482 9.35 -16.40 -4.12
CA PHE A 482 8.78 -15.75 -2.94
C PHE A 482 8.06 -14.44 -3.26
N VAL A 483 8.61 -13.58 -4.12
CA VAL A 483 8.06 -12.25 -4.44
C VAL A 483 7.14 -12.37 -5.65
N THR A 484 5.95 -12.92 -5.43
CA THR A 484 4.87 -12.92 -6.43
C THR A 484 4.37 -11.50 -6.71
N SER A 485 3.67 -11.30 -7.83
CA SER A 485 3.00 -10.03 -8.16
C SER A 485 2.15 -9.51 -6.98
N ASP A 486 1.30 -10.37 -6.41
CA ASP A 486 0.42 -10.01 -5.30
C ASP A 486 1.22 -9.55 -4.06
N ARG A 487 2.35 -10.19 -3.78
CA ARG A 487 3.22 -9.83 -2.65
C ARG A 487 3.98 -8.54 -2.90
N TYR A 488 4.44 -8.30 -4.13
CA TYR A 488 5.05 -7.03 -4.52
C TYR A 488 4.05 -5.86 -4.39
N THR A 489 2.85 -6.01 -4.97
CA THR A 489 1.78 -5.00 -4.90
C THR A 489 1.27 -4.80 -3.47
N MET A 490 1.21 -5.85 -2.64
CA MET A 490 0.95 -5.73 -1.19
C MET A 490 2.04 -4.93 -0.46
N LEU A 491 3.33 -5.16 -0.77
CA LEU A 491 4.43 -4.43 -0.14
C LEU A 491 4.43 -2.95 -0.55
N LYS A 492 4.15 -2.64 -1.83
CA LYS A 492 3.95 -1.28 -2.33
C LYS A 492 2.80 -0.58 -1.58
N GLY A 493 1.63 -1.22 -1.50
CA GLY A 493 0.49 -0.72 -0.71
C GLY A 493 0.73 -0.64 0.80
N LYS A 494 1.69 -1.38 1.37
CA LYS A 494 2.17 -1.21 2.75
C LYS A 494 3.08 0.01 2.89
N LEU A 495 3.94 0.29 1.91
CA LEU A 495 4.79 1.48 1.91
C LEU A 495 3.95 2.75 1.79
N ASP A 496 3.07 2.85 0.78
CA ASP A 496 2.18 4.00 0.57
C ASP A 496 1.34 4.35 1.81
N TYR A 497 0.90 3.35 2.59
CA TYR A 497 0.07 3.59 3.77
C TYR A 497 0.88 3.98 5.02
N ASN A 498 2.15 3.58 5.12
CA ASN A 498 2.90 3.59 6.39
C ASN A 498 4.25 4.30 6.38
N ALA A 499 4.84 4.58 5.22
CA ALA A 499 6.09 5.31 5.15
C ALA A 499 5.90 6.75 5.63
N TYR A 500 6.91 7.29 6.31
CA TYR A 500 6.96 8.68 6.76
C TYR A 500 7.98 9.46 5.94
N ALA A 501 7.67 10.71 5.63
CA ALA A 501 8.66 11.68 5.16
C ALA A 501 9.70 11.91 6.27
N VAL A 502 10.98 11.92 5.89
CA VAL A 502 12.10 12.14 6.82
C VAL A 502 12.62 13.56 6.66
N HIS A 503 12.61 14.32 7.75
CA HIS A 503 12.96 15.74 7.80
C HIS A 503 14.22 15.94 8.65
N THR A 504 15.32 16.41 8.07
CA THR A 504 16.60 16.60 8.81
C THR A 504 16.76 17.99 9.43
N GLY A 505 15.84 18.93 9.14
CA GLY A 505 15.98 20.33 9.50
C GLY A 505 16.97 21.11 8.62
N VAL A 506 17.36 20.53 7.47
CA VAL A 506 18.14 21.18 6.42
C VAL A 506 17.28 21.22 5.16
N ASP A 507 17.17 22.39 4.53
CA ASP A 507 16.39 22.54 3.30
C ASP A 507 17.04 21.81 2.12
N VAL A 508 16.20 21.13 1.34
CA VAL A 508 16.57 20.53 0.05
C VAL A 508 16.12 21.43 -1.11
N PRO A 509 16.76 21.34 -2.28
CA PRO A 509 16.26 22.00 -3.48
C PRO A 509 14.80 21.65 -3.78
N THR A 510 14.02 22.63 -4.25
CA THR A 510 12.67 22.38 -4.77
C THR A 510 12.74 21.36 -5.89
N ALA A 511 12.06 20.22 -5.72
CA ALA A 511 12.01 19.17 -6.73
C ALA A 511 11.46 19.71 -8.07
N SER A 512 12.16 19.39 -9.16
CA SER A 512 11.65 19.59 -10.53
C SER A 512 10.46 18.67 -10.80
N GLU A 513 9.69 18.94 -11.86
CA GLU A 513 8.58 18.07 -12.29
C GLU A 513 9.04 16.61 -12.53
N SER A 514 10.29 16.44 -12.99
CA SER A 514 10.95 15.13 -13.16
C SER A 514 11.35 14.42 -11.87
N GLU A 515 11.34 15.10 -10.73
CA GLU A 515 11.73 14.57 -9.41
C GLU A 515 10.53 14.34 -8.48
N ILE A 516 9.33 14.77 -8.88
CA ILE A 516 8.08 14.43 -8.20
C ILE A 516 7.90 12.91 -8.25
N ILE A 517 7.71 12.30 -7.08
CA ILE A 517 7.42 10.87 -6.92
C ILE A 517 5.91 10.62 -6.86
N SER A 518 5.50 9.39 -7.17
CA SER A 518 4.12 8.94 -7.10
C SER A 518 3.76 8.20 -5.80
N ASP A 519 4.77 7.74 -5.04
CA ASP A 519 4.57 7.08 -3.75
C ASP A 519 3.94 8.01 -2.71
N THR A 520 3.07 7.47 -1.86
CA THR A 520 2.53 8.19 -0.71
C THR A 520 3.48 8.09 0.49
N MET A 521 3.63 9.21 1.22
CA MET A 521 4.34 9.27 2.50
C MET A 521 3.60 10.18 3.48
N ARG A 522 3.61 9.81 4.76
CA ARG A 522 3.03 10.59 5.86
C ARG A 522 3.92 11.79 6.14
N ASP A 523 3.38 12.98 5.89
CA ASP A 523 4.04 14.27 6.17
C ASP A 523 3.02 15.24 6.77
N ASP A 524 3.41 15.90 7.87
CA ASP A 524 2.62 16.91 8.57
C ASP A 524 3.21 18.33 8.47
N HIS A 525 4.34 18.51 7.75
CA HIS A 525 5.07 19.77 7.61
C HIS A 525 5.05 20.37 6.19
N GLY A 526 4.88 19.55 5.15
CA GLY A 526 4.67 20.01 3.76
C GLY A 526 5.91 20.61 3.05
N ALA A 527 7.10 20.53 3.65
CA ALA A 527 8.32 21.17 3.13
C ALA A 527 9.59 20.35 3.46
N SER A 528 10.60 20.45 2.60
CA SER A 528 12.00 20.03 2.83
C SER A 528 12.25 18.59 3.33
N ALA A 529 11.38 17.63 2.97
CA ALA A 529 11.65 16.20 3.19
C ALA A 529 12.89 15.74 2.40
N VAL A 530 13.82 15.04 3.06
CA VAL A 530 15.04 14.52 2.41
C VAL A 530 14.87 13.08 1.91
N GLY A 531 13.87 12.36 2.43
CA GLY A 531 13.69 10.95 2.15
C GLY A 531 12.39 10.40 2.69
N THR A 532 12.23 9.09 2.53
CA THR A 532 11.07 8.33 3.01
C THR A 532 11.54 7.05 3.71
N ALA A 533 10.87 6.65 4.79
CA ALA A 533 11.28 5.52 5.63
C ALA A 533 10.10 4.80 6.30
N LEU A 534 10.26 3.49 6.51
CA LEU A 534 9.26 2.61 7.13
C LEU A 534 9.67 2.18 8.54
N TYR A 535 8.70 2.15 9.46
CA TYR A 535 8.90 1.91 10.90
C TYR A 535 7.84 0.93 11.43
N LEU A 536 8.19 -0.01 12.32
CA LEU A 536 7.29 -1.11 12.72
C LEU A 536 6.18 -0.66 13.69
N ILE A 537 6.55 0.06 14.75
CA ILE A 537 5.63 0.55 15.77
C ILE A 537 4.84 1.73 15.21
N SER A 538 5.56 2.70 14.62
CA SER A 538 4.99 3.98 14.20
C SER A 538 3.99 3.85 13.04
N SER A 539 4.06 2.76 12.25
CA SER A 539 3.02 2.37 11.29
C SER A 539 1.62 2.28 11.90
N HIS A 540 1.50 1.83 13.15
CA HIS A 540 0.23 1.59 13.84
C HIS A 540 -0.44 2.84 14.43
N ILE A 541 0.20 4.01 14.36
CA ILE A 541 -0.37 5.28 14.80
C ILE A 541 -1.48 5.70 13.82
N ALA A 542 -2.61 6.19 14.36
CA ALA A 542 -3.75 6.64 13.56
C ALA A 542 -3.68 8.16 13.28
N HIS A 543 -4.33 8.57 12.19
CA HIS A 543 -4.44 9.98 11.80
C HIS A 543 -5.36 10.81 12.73
N SER A 544 -5.01 12.09 12.91
CA SER A 544 -5.92 13.18 13.31
C SER A 544 -5.45 14.52 12.71
N CYS A 545 -6.38 15.39 12.29
CA CYS A 545 -6.05 16.81 12.00
C CYS A 545 -5.92 17.65 13.28
N ASP A 546 -6.35 17.10 14.43
CA ASP A 546 -5.97 17.59 15.76
C ASP A 546 -5.17 16.49 16.49
N PRO A 547 -3.86 16.38 16.24
CA PRO A 547 -3.03 15.34 16.85
C PRO A 547 -2.63 15.66 18.30
N ASN A 548 -2.39 14.61 19.09
CA ASN A 548 -1.77 14.71 20.42
C ASN A 548 -0.27 14.36 20.41
N ALA A 549 0.25 13.83 19.29
CA ALA A 549 1.66 13.53 19.08
C ALA A 549 2.14 13.89 17.66
N GLN A 550 3.45 13.91 17.44
CA GLN A 550 4.12 14.26 16.19
C GLN A 550 5.31 13.33 15.95
N ALA A 551 5.60 13.04 14.67
CA ALA A 551 6.84 12.38 14.26
C ALA A 551 7.96 13.43 14.14
N VAL A 552 9.09 13.23 14.81
CA VAL A 552 10.26 14.12 14.73
C VAL A 552 11.56 13.32 14.60
N PHE A 553 12.54 13.87 13.88
CA PHE A 553 13.82 13.21 13.59
C PHE A 553 14.97 13.91 14.34
N SER A 554 14.94 13.83 15.67
CA SER A 554 15.77 14.67 16.55
C SER A 554 17.29 14.49 16.41
N GLU A 555 17.76 13.39 15.80
CA GLU A 555 19.18 13.16 15.49
C GLU A 555 19.62 13.70 14.11
N GLY A 556 18.67 14.18 13.29
CA GLY A 556 18.91 14.59 11.90
C GLY A 556 19.20 13.40 10.98
N THR A 557 18.48 12.28 11.17
CA THR A 557 18.66 10.98 10.51
C THR A 557 17.29 10.32 10.21
N ASP A 558 17.30 9.14 9.60
CA ASP A 558 16.13 8.24 9.48
C ASP A 558 15.75 7.50 10.78
N LYS A 559 15.98 8.12 11.95
CA LYS A 559 15.54 7.64 13.25
C LYS A 559 14.34 8.46 13.72
N ILE A 560 13.17 7.83 13.80
CA ILE A 560 11.94 8.50 14.22
C ILE A 560 11.84 8.53 15.74
N ALA A 561 11.40 9.67 16.28
CA ALA A 561 10.95 9.82 17.66
C ALA A 561 9.50 10.30 17.64
N ILE A 562 8.65 9.71 18.49
CA ILE A 562 7.27 10.18 18.66
C ILE A 562 7.22 11.13 19.85
N LYS A 563 6.92 12.40 19.57
CA LYS A 563 6.89 13.49 20.55
C LYS A 563 5.45 13.90 20.85
N THR A 564 5.11 14.13 22.12
CA THR A 564 3.77 14.65 22.47
C THR A 564 3.64 16.14 22.12
N LEU A 565 2.47 16.54 21.62
CA LEU A 565 2.08 17.93 21.39
C LEU A 565 1.20 18.49 22.52
N LYS A 566 0.50 17.60 23.21
CA LYS A 566 -0.42 17.86 24.33
C LYS A 566 -0.11 16.85 25.44
N PRO A 567 -0.54 17.06 26.70
CA PRO A 567 -0.45 16.00 27.71
C PRO A 567 -1.27 14.78 27.24
N VAL A 568 -0.71 13.58 27.37
CA VAL A 568 -1.35 12.33 26.95
C VAL A 568 -1.57 11.47 28.20
N ALA A 569 -2.82 11.06 28.44
CA ALA A 569 -3.14 10.20 29.57
C ALA A 569 -2.69 8.75 29.32
N LYS A 570 -2.43 8.00 30.41
CA LYS A 570 -2.33 6.54 30.31
C LYS A 570 -3.61 5.98 29.66
N ASP A 571 -3.41 5.00 28.77
CA ASP A 571 -4.43 4.30 27.99
C ASP A 571 -5.18 5.17 26.94
N GLU A 572 -4.70 6.40 26.68
CA GLU A 572 -5.12 7.25 25.56
C GLU A 572 -4.50 6.78 24.22
N GLU A 573 -5.19 7.04 23.09
CA GLU A 573 -4.67 6.73 21.75
C GLU A 573 -3.71 7.83 21.28
N LEU A 574 -2.51 7.45 20.84
CA LEU A 574 -1.57 8.34 20.16
C LEU A 574 -2.01 8.57 18.71
N ARG A 575 -2.01 9.84 18.28
CA ARG A 575 -2.35 10.25 16.92
C ARG A 575 -1.44 11.36 16.41
N VAL A 576 -1.03 11.22 15.15
CA VAL A 576 -0.24 12.18 14.37
C VAL A 576 -1.06 12.67 13.18
N SER A 577 -0.65 13.75 12.51
CA SER A 577 -1.16 14.01 11.16
C SER A 577 -0.45 13.15 10.12
N PHE A 578 -1.12 12.95 8.97
CA PHE A 578 -0.58 12.25 7.78
C PHE A 578 -0.48 13.22 6.58
N VAL A 579 -0.95 14.47 6.76
CA VAL A 579 -1.04 15.55 5.77
C VAL A 579 -0.71 16.87 6.49
N ASP A 580 -0.21 17.86 5.75
CA ASP A 580 0.06 19.20 6.30
C ASP A 580 -1.19 19.79 6.99
N LEU A 581 -0.97 20.32 8.20
CA LEU A 581 -1.99 20.92 9.06
C LEU A 581 -2.27 22.40 8.74
N SER A 582 -1.42 23.05 7.93
CA SER A 582 -1.63 24.41 7.40
C SER A 582 -2.77 24.45 6.37
N LEU A 583 -2.97 23.35 5.63
CA LEU A 583 -3.97 23.21 4.59
C LEU A 583 -5.40 23.33 5.10
N GLY A 584 -6.29 23.87 4.26
CA GLY A 584 -7.71 23.96 4.52
C GLY A 584 -8.37 22.57 4.68
N LYS A 585 -9.46 22.52 5.44
CA LYS A 585 -10.24 21.29 5.71
C LYS A 585 -10.44 20.40 4.48
N GLU A 586 -10.92 20.99 3.40
CA GLU A 586 -11.28 20.29 2.17
C GLU A 586 -10.05 19.67 1.48
N ASP A 587 -8.91 20.34 1.52
CA ASP A 587 -7.64 19.83 1.01
C ASP A 587 -7.13 18.67 1.86
N ARG A 588 -7.16 18.81 3.19
CA ARG A 588 -6.78 17.73 4.11
C ARG A 588 -7.67 16.49 3.90
N GLN A 589 -8.99 16.66 3.80
CA GLN A 589 -9.92 15.56 3.50
C GLN A 589 -9.69 14.96 2.10
N ARG A 590 -9.42 15.79 1.09
CA ARG A 590 -9.12 15.37 -0.29
C ARG A 590 -7.87 14.51 -0.35
N LEU A 591 -6.78 14.96 0.28
CA LEU A 591 -5.52 14.20 0.40
C LEU A 591 -5.72 12.90 1.20
N LEU A 592 -6.36 12.96 2.37
CA LEU A 592 -6.61 11.79 3.22
C LEU A 592 -7.44 10.71 2.49
N LYS A 593 -8.42 11.10 1.68
CA LYS A 593 -9.26 10.20 0.90
C LYS A 593 -8.56 9.69 -0.38
N ALA A 594 -7.73 10.52 -1.01
CA ALA A 594 -6.95 10.16 -2.19
C ALA A 594 -5.82 9.17 -1.85
N SER A 595 -5.00 9.50 -0.85
CA SER A 595 -3.79 8.75 -0.49
C SER A 595 -4.05 7.60 0.49
N TYR A 596 -4.86 7.83 1.54
CA TYR A 596 -5.02 6.86 2.64
C TYR A 596 -6.40 6.19 2.72
N ARG A 597 -7.34 6.57 1.84
CA ARG A 597 -8.78 6.21 1.91
C ARG A 597 -9.45 6.61 3.23
N ILE A 598 -8.88 7.57 3.96
CA ILE A 598 -9.39 8.08 5.23
C ILE A 598 -10.40 9.20 4.97
N THR A 599 -11.55 9.15 5.66
CA THR A 599 -12.42 10.32 5.88
C THR A 599 -12.28 10.71 7.35
N CYS A 600 -11.91 11.96 7.64
CA CYS A 600 -11.47 12.36 8.98
C CYS A 600 -12.60 13.02 9.78
N THR A 601 -12.98 12.42 10.91
CA THR A 601 -13.97 12.93 11.88
C THR A 601 -13.26 13.23 13.22
N CYS A 602 -12.27 14.11 13.18
CA CYS A 602 -11.59 14.61 14.39
C CYS A 602 -12.12 16.00 14.75
N PRO A 603 -11.96 16.46 16.01
CA PRO A 603 -12.58 17.70 16.48
C PRO A 603 -12.31 18.93 15.58
N LYS A 604 -11.08 19.13 15.09
CA LYS A 604 -10.76 20.22 14.14
C LYS A 604 -11.58 20.12 12.85
N CYS A 605 -11.74 18.92 12.29
CA CYS A 605 -12.56 18.74 11.07
C CYS A 605 -14.06 18.82 11.31
N GLU A 606 -14.51 18.73 12.56
CA GLU A 606 -15.91 18.89 12.96
C GLU A 606 -16.24 20.36 13.29
N SER A 607 -15.34 21.11 13.94
CA SER A 607 -15.48 22.57 14.15
C SER A 607 -15.44 23.32 12.82
N GLU A 608 -14.53 22.94 11.91
CA GLU A 608 -14.50 23.44 10.52
C GLU A 608 -15.78 23.05 9.71
N VAL A 609 -16.76 22.32 10.28
CA VAL A 609 -18.14 22.21 9.72
C VAL A 609 -19.06 23.32 10.25
N SER A 610 -19.00 23.62 11.55
CA SER A 610 -19.89 24.58 12.20
C SER A 610 -19.54 26.00 11.78
N GLU A 611 -18.25 26.35 11.78
CA GLU A 611 -17.75 27.66 11.36
C GLU A 611 -18.27 28.04 9.95
N LYS A 612 -18.15 27.14 8.96
CA LYS A 612 -18.69 27.34 7.61
C LYS A 612 -20.22 27.38 7.51
N LYS A 613 -20.95 26.87 8.50
CA LYS A 613 -22.42 26.99 8.56
C LYS A 613 -22.84 28.31 9.18
N GLU A 614 -22.12 28.75 10.20
CA GLU A 614 -22.34 30.03 10.87
C GLU A 614 -22.01 31.18 9.90
N GLU A 615 -20.88 31.10 9.19
CA GLU A 615 -20.49 32.04 8.12
C GLU A 615 -21.56 32.17 7.00
N VAL A 616 -22.08 31.04 6.50
CA VAL A 616 -23.16 31.04 5.49
C VAL A 616 -24.50 31.54 6.05
N VAL A 617 -24.80 31.32 7.33
CA VAL A 617 -26.00 31.86 7.97
C VAL A 617 -25.87 33.37 8.20
N GLU A 618 -24.70 33.86 8.61
CA GLU A 618 -24.43 35.31 8.71
C GLU A 618 -24.47 35.99 7.34
N GLU A 619 -23.94 35.37 6.28
CA GLU A 619 -24.02 35.90 4.91
C GLU A 619 -25.49 35.99 4.43
N LEU A 620 -26.28 34.92 4.61
CA LEU A 620 -27.70 34.90 4.23
C LEU A 620 -28.56 35.88 5.06
N VAL A 621 -28.32 36.00 6.37
CA VAL A 621 -29.00 37.01 7.22
C VAL A 621 -28.62 38.42 6.75
N ALA A 622 -27.35 38.66 6.46
CA ALA A 622 -26.89 39.94 5.93
C ALA A 622 -27.38 40.21 4.50
N GLU A 623 -27.86 39.23 3.73
CA GLU A 623 -28.58 39.48 2.47
C GLU A 623 -30.05 39.85 2.72
N VAL A 624 -30.75 39.13 3.60
CA VAL A 624 -32.14 39.45 4.00
C VAL A 624 -32.25 40.85 4.60
N GLU A 625 -31.32 41.25 5.48
CA GLU A 625 -31.25 42.60 6.06
C GLU A 625 -31.00 43.72 5.01
N LYS A 626 -30.57 43.38 3.78
CA LYS A 626 -30.44 44.35 2.68
C LYS A 626 -31.72 44.47 1.86
N GLU A 627 -32.55 43.42 1.79
CA GLU A 627 -33.81 43.45 1.03
C GLU A 627 -34.92 44.19 1.80
N GLU A 628 -35.00 44.07 3.13
CA GLU A 628 -36.01 44.79 3.95
C GLU A 628 -35.86 46.34 3.95
N VAL A 629 -34.80 46.88 3.35
CA VAL A 629 -34.55 48.34 3.27
C VAL A 629 -35.23 49.00 2.06
N VAL A 630 -35.93 48.25 1.19
CA VAL A 630 -36.44 48.75 -0.10
C VAL A 630 -37.93 48.46 -0.35
N GLU A 631 -38.84 48.90 0.52
CA GLU A 631 -40.21 49.26 0.06
C GLU A 631 -40.98 50.25 0.97
N GLU A 632 -40.99 51.54 0.60
CA GLU A 632 -42.19 52.39 0.66
C GLU A 632 -42.14 53.44 -0.48
N PRO A 633 -43.05 53.41 -1.47
CA PRO A 633 -43.05 54.38 -2.56
C PRO A 633 -43.85 55.65 -2.22
N ALA A 634 -43.29 56.82 -2.52
CA ALA A 634 -43.96 58.10 -2.31
C ALA A 634 -45.15 58.29 -3.28
N VAL A 635 -46.29 58.74 -2.74
CA VAL A 635 -47.47 59.17 -3.50
C VAL A 635 -47.65 60.68 -3.32
N GLU A 636 -47.66 61.43 -4.43
CA GLU A 636 -47.96 62.87 -4.44
C GLU A 636 -49.44 63.12 -4.80
N GLU A 637 -50.20 63.78 -3.93
CA GLU A 637 -51.36 64.62 -4.31
C GLU A 637 -51.39 65.90 -3.44
N GLU A 638 -52.00 66.97 -3.95
CA GLU A 638 -51.88 68.33 -3.41
C GLU A 638 -52.96 68.71 -2.37
N SER A 639 -52.54 69.46 -1.34
CA SER A 639 -53.32 70.47 -0.59
C SER A 639 -54.67 70.13 0.06
N GLU A 640 -54.76 70.32 1.38
CA GLU A 640 -55.60 71.41 1.97
C GLU A 640 -55.16 71.72 3.43
N GLU A 641 -55.70 72.77 4.04
CA GLU A 641 -55.37 73.24 5.40
C GLU A 641 -56.24 72.56 6.48
N VAL A 642 -55.77 72.50 7.75
CA VAL A 642 -56.46 73.03 8.97
C VAL A 642 -55.95 72.42 10.30
N VAL A 643 -55.45 73.33 11.16
CA VAL A 643 -55.44 73.45 12.65
C VAL A 643 -56.02 72.33 13.56
N GLY A 644 -55.29 72.02 14.65
CA GLY A 644 -55.79 71.47 15.94
C GLY A 644 -54.98 70.25 16.43
N GLU A 645 -54.16 70.29 17.49
CA GLU A 645 -54.39 70.46 18.95
C GLU A 645 -54.64 69.14 19.74
N ASP A 646 -53.68 68.84 20.63
CA ASP A 646 -53.77 68.19 21.97
C ASP A 646 -53.98 66.66 22.20
N GLY A 647 -53.38 66.16 23.30
CA GLY A 647 -53.58 64.82 23.93
C GLY A 647 -52.43 63.81 23.70
N GLU A 648 -51.41 63.63 24.55
CA GLU A 648 -51.32 63.12 25.95
C GLU A 648 -51.72 61.64 26.20
N ILE A 649 -50.74 60.84 26.67
CA ILE A 649 -50.86 59.80 27.75
C ILE A 649 -51.63 58.50 27.37
N THR A 650 -51.41 57.27 27.88
CA THR A 650 -50.58 56.59 28.95
C THR A 650 -49.76 55.43 28.30
N GLU A 651 -48.79 54.72 28.89
CA GLU A 651 -48.83 53.70 29.98
C GLU A 651 -49.90 52.59 29.73
N GLU A 652 -49.74 51.30 30.06
CA GLU A 652 -48.87 50.64 31.05
C GLU A 652 -48.61 49.13 30.69
N GLU A 653 -47.94 48.41 31.60
CA GLU A 653 -47.41 47.02 31.66
C GLU A 653 -48.25 45.83 31.10
N GLY A 654 -47.57 44.70 30.82
CA GLY A 654 -48.20 43.40 30.49
C GLY A 654 -47.23 42.22 30.32
N GLU A 655 -46.92 41.50 31.41
CA GLU A 655 -46.06 40.29 31.47
C GLU A 655 -46.90 38.98 31.36
N VAL A 656 -46.23 37.80 31.31
CA VAL A 656 -46.70 36.46 31.76
C VAL A 656 -47.13 35.41 30.68
N THR A 657 -46.13 34.66 30.22
CA THR A 657 -45.99 33.17 30.13
C THR A 657 -46.97 32.21 29.40
N ASP A 658 -46.34 31.24 28.72
CA ASP A 658 -46.55 29.77 28.73
C ASP A 658 -47.63 29.04 27.88
N ASP A 659 -47.14 27.88 27.41
CA ASP A 659 -47.75 26.59 27.09
C ASP A 659 -48.59 26.28 25.82
N GLU A 660 -48.26 25.09 25.34
CA GLU A 660 -48.71 24.25 24.22
C GLU A 660 -50.24 24.07 24.06
N ALA A 661 -50.72 23.89 22.81
CA ALA A 661 -51.31 22.60 22.35
C ALA A 661 -52.05 22.65 20.99
N SER A 662 -51.68 21.74 20.07
CA SER A 662 -52.51 21.13 19.01
C SER A 662 -51.64 20.03 18.37
N GLU A 663 -51.82 18.72 18.53
CA GLU A 663 -53.02 17.86 18.43
C GLU A 663 -53.73 17.90 17.05
N ASN A 664 -53.61 16.77 16.34
CA ASN A 664 -54.57 16.14 15.41
C ASN A 664 -54.80 16.84 14.05
N ASP A 665 -55.19 16.17 12.95
CA ASP A 665 -55.12 14.77 12.46
C ASP A 665 -55.61 14.79 10.98
N GLU A 666 -55.53 13.66 10.25
CA GLU A 666 -56.29 13.36 8.99
C GLU A 666 -55.93 14.22 7.73
N ASP A 667 -56.00 13.76 6.46
CA ASP A 667 -56.01 12.38 5.92
C ASP A 667 -55.68 12.33 4.40
N GLU A 668 -55.24 11.15 3.93
CA GLU A 668 -55.42 10.49 2.60
C GLU A 668 -55.06 11.16 1.23
N GLU A 669 -55.19 10.32 0.17
CA GLU A 669 -55.03 10.50 -1.30
C GLU A 669 -53.57 10.75 -1.79
N GLU A 670 -52.84 9.86 -2.49
CA GLU A 670 -53.04 8.91 -3.64
C GLU A 670 -52.71 9.50 -5.04
N GLU A 671 -52.58 8.60 -6.05
CA GLU A 671 -52.03 8.77 -7.43
C GLU A 671 -50.48 8.88 -7.48
N GLU A 672 -49.67 7.99 -8.11
CA GLU A 672 -49.67 7.18 -9.37
C GLU A 672 -49.04 7.86 -10.61
N GLU A 673 -48.65 7.03 -11.60
CA GLU A 673 -47.86 7.30 -12.84
C GLU A 673 -46.33 7.52 -12.61
N GLU A 674 -45.42 6.61 -13.00
CA GLU A 674 -45.06 5.93 -14.28
C GLU A 674 -43.97 6.67 -15.10
N GLU A 675 -42.71 6.24 -14.96
CA GLU A 675 -41.88 5.58 -16.02
C GLU A 675 -40.78 4.68 -15.41
#